data_AF-A0A521H4P7-F1
#
_entry.id   AF-A0A521H4P7-F1
#
_cell.length_a   1.000
_cell.length_b   1.000
_cell.length_c   1.000
_cell.angle_alpha   90.00
_cell.angle_beta   90.00
_cell.angle_gamma   90.00
#
_symmetry.space_group_name_H-M   'P 1'
#
loop_
_entity.id
_entity.type
_entity.pdbx_description
1 polymer ?
#
loop_
_entity_poly.entity_id
_entity_poly.type
_entity_poly.pdbx_seq_one_letter_code
_entity_poly.pdbx_strand_id
1 'polypeptide(L)'
;MNSNFIVNNGTSFNNLYRAIDARSTGVPISFTVANSTFTNNQTGIYTSYVNNFNLLLNTFNVGGNQMTGATVQLGIQNMYGTGFTIEENHFNKSYNPAYNPSKFGIASYQTGTSSNQIYKNTFNEVNFGNYAWGINRSSTNPNFQGLQYLCNENTQNVNYDFYIYTSGETTWDGIRLNQGSLQSPARNTFSVGGVNQGNDIYNFSPAQLSYYYQTGNTQQTPVSTYKVTTIPISGSETCPSNLCDPPCALRPLDEVELSQLYMEYDSAETAYLNLLYTYNTLMDGGSTNNLLTQIQQTWSTEATTLRDELLLLSPYVSQEVLRDVAGTGILPPAMLLVVCMANPDATRSEDFLDYLQYDIPSPLPSYMIAAIETTWDVGTSRTVMENTLGDYNEKMALVSNKILSDLNYKNNQTIEESNPGDTTNISQQINYWLNRIQTLEAKYEMAEHYFEEGSYALAEDVLLSIPLCYRLTEAEQQTLTSYNYIYQYRKNLLDSGKTLSMLDSSQINELILFANNNANIAGSIAENALCFYYDICTQDNYDTTGTGNNRQMRNTNIPAAHFQEVQDVVACRVMVLPNPATDKATFQYSINSLKDKPEFEIRDMTGREIMKVRITEKEGVIEWQTVVVKSGMYYFSIKAGSKTLARGKLTVRK
;
A
#
# COMPACT_ATOMS: atom_id res chain seq x y z
N MET A 1 -14.59 12.71 9.71
CA MET A 1 -13.39 12.39 8.92
C MET A 1 -12.67 11.18 9.52
N ASN A 2 -13.45 10.15 9.75
CA ASN A 2 -13.14 8.72 9.81
C ASN A 2 -14.40 8.14 9.17
N SER A 3 -14.61 8.53 7.92
CA SER A 3 -15.90 8.43 7.26
C SER A 3 -15.61 8.26 5.80
N ASN A 4 -16.08 7.16 5.28
CA ASN A 4 -16.01 6.86 3.87
C ASN A 4 -16.76 7.94 3.08
N PHE A 5 -16.29 8.24 1.88
CA PHE A 5 -16.82 9.34 1.09
C PHE A 5 -16.74 9.03 -0.41
N ILE A 6 -17.49 9.81 -1.18
CA ILE A 6 -17.52 9.71 -2.64
C ILE A 6 -17.29 11.09 -3.23
N VAL A 7 -16.38 11.17 -4.20
CA VAL A 7 -16.16 12.36 -5.04
C VAL A 7 -16.46 11.97 -6.48
N ASN A 8 -17.44 12.62 -7.10
CA ASN A 8 -17.86 12.31 -8.47
C ASN A 8 -18.32 13.57 -9.24
N ASN A 9 -19.01 13.37 -10.37
CA ASN A 9 -19.70 14.41 -11.15
C ASN A 9 -18.81 15.55 -11.69
N GLY A 10 -17.61 15.25 -12.18
CA GLY A 10 -16.76 16.27 -12.83
C GLY A 10 -16.10 17.23 -11.86
N THR A 11 -15.92 16.84 -10.59
CA THR A 11 -15.26 17.70 -9.58
C THR A 11 -13.84 18.04 -10.00
N SER A 12 -13.41 19.29 -9.79
CA SER A 12 -12.08 19.78 -10.16
C SER A 12 -11.27 20.29 -8.97
N PHE A 13 -10.02 19.86 -8.87
CA PHE A 13 -9.06 20.26 -7.84
C PHE A 13 -7.82 20.89 -8.48
N ASN A 14 -7.47 22.12 -8.09
CA ASN A 14 -6.45 22.91 -8.76
C ASN A 14 -5.44 23.51 -7.79
N ASN A 15 -4.15 23.33 -8.06
CA ASN A 15 -3.04 23.96 -7.34
C ASN A 15 -3.01 23.69 -5.82
N LEU A 16 -3.45 22.52 -5.36
CA LEU A 16 -3.44 22.15 -3.94
C LEU A 16 -2.14 21.42 -3.55
N TYR A 17 -1.77 21.47 -2.28
CA TYR A 17 -0.67 20.65 -1.75
C TYR A 17 -1.03 19.15 -1.84
N ARG A 18 -2.19 18.79 -1.31
CA ARG A 18 -2.85 17.51 -1.55
C ARG A 18 -4.30 17.80 -1.87
N ALA A 19 -4.80 17.34 -3.01
CA ALA A 19 -6.18 17.62 -3.38
C ALA A 19 -7.17 16.73 -2.61
N ILE A 20 -6.85 15.44 -2.46
CA ILE A 20 -7.50 14.53 -1.53
C ILE A 20 -6.42 13.93 -0.62
N ASP A 21 -6.59 14.04 0.69
CA ASP A 21 -5.72 13.45 1.71
C ASP A 21 -6.57 12.50 2.58
N ALA A 22 -6.46 11.20 2.31
CA ALA A 22 -7.18 10.15 3.01
C ALA A 22 -6.22 9.36 3.90
N ARG A 23 -6.49 9.33 5.21
CA ARG A 23 -5.62 8.68 6.19
C ARG A 23 -6.46 7.91 7.20
N SER A 24 -6.05 6.69 7.53
CA SER A 24 -6.66 5.94 8.63
C SER A 24 -5.83 6.04 9.90
N THR A 25 -6.51 6.22 11.04
CA THR A 25 -5.91 6.09 12.37
C THR A 25 -6.19 4.70 12.98
N GLY A 26 -6.30 3.67 12.13
CA GLY A 26 -6.76 2.34 12.51
C GLY A 26 -8.29 2.22 12.60
N VAL A 27 -9.00 3.05 11.85
CA VAL A 27 -10.44 2.87 11.62
C VAL A 27 -10.59 2.35 10.18
N PRO A 28 -11.31 1.24 9.95
CA PRO A 28 -11.55 0.77 8.59
C PRO A 28 -12.30 1.85 7.82
N ILE A 29 -11.63 2.43 6.83
CA ILE A 29 -12.20 3.42 5.92
C ILE A 29 -11.86 3.06 4.49
N SER A 30 -12.77 3.41 3.58
CA SER A 30 -12.68 3.28 2.13
C SER A 30 -13.35 4.50 1.49
N PHE A 31 -13.01 4.82 0.25
CA PHE A 31 -13.60 5.94 -0.47
C PHE A 31 -13.60 5.67 -1.97
N THR A 32 -14.43 6.41 -2.71
CA THR A 32 -14.47 6.35 -4.18
C THR A 32 -14.27 7.74 -4.76
N VAL A 33 -13.33 7.88 -5.69
CA VAL A 33 -13.13 9.09 -6.49
C VAL A 33 -13.27 8.71 -7.94
N ALA A 34 -14.24 9.31 -8.62
CA ALA A 34 -14.45 9.03 -10.02
C ALA A 34 -14.77 10.26 -10.86
N ASN A 35 -14.50 10.18 -12.16
CA ASN A 35 -14.85 11.22 -13.14
C ASN A 35 -14.45 12.63 -12.66
N SER A 36 -13.29 12.77 -12.02
CA SER A 36 -12.80 14.03 -11.45
C SER A 36 -11.49 14.47 -12.10
N THR A 37 -11.20 15.78 -12.05
CA THR A 37 -10.01 16.37 -12.67
C THR A 37 -9.09 17.00 -11.62
N PHE A 38 -7.82 16.60 -11.62
CA PHE A 38 -6.77 17.08 -10.73
C PHE A 38 -5.72 17.81 -11.54
N THR A 39 -5.62 19.13 -11.42
CA THR A 39 -4.68 19.92 -12.22
C THR A 39 -3.67 20.63 -11.34
N ASN A 40 -2.39 20.41 -11.61
CA ASN A 40 -1.28 21.10 -10.97
C ASN A 40 -1.31 21.01 -9.45
N ASN A 41 -1.79 19.90 -8.90
CA ASN A 41 -1.64 19.63 -7.48
C ASN A 41 -0.24 19.08 -7.22
N GLN A 42 0.28 19.28 -6.02
CA GLN A 42 1.55 18.69 -5.61
C GLN A 42 1.40 17.17 -5.48
N THR A 43 0.34 16.72 -4.81
CA THR A 43 -0.20 15.36 -4.94
C THR A 43 -1.70 15.44 -5.25
N GLY A 44 -2.17 14.75 -6.29
CA GLY A 44 -3.61 14.68 -6.59
C GLY A 44 -4.37 13.96 -5.49
N ILE A 45 -4.08 12.67 -5.29
CA ILE A 45 -4.68 11.85 -4.24
C ILE A 45 -3.58 11.19 -3.43
N TYR A 46 -3.62 11.41 -2.11
CA TYR A 46 -2.73 10.76 -1.14
C TYR A 46 -3.56 9.83 -0.26
N THR A 47 -3.10 8.58 -0.12
CA THR A 47 -3.65 7.62 0.85
C THR A 47 -2.58 7.10 1.80
N SER A 48 -2.94 6.94 3.08
CA SER A 48 -2.09 6.33 4.11
C SER A 48 -2.89 5.36 4.98
N TYR A 49 -2.58 4.07 4.88
CA TYR A 49 -3.28 2.96 5.53
C TYR A 49 -4.80 2.97 5.26
N VAL A 50 -5.18 3.17 4.00
CA VAL A 50 -6.58 3.12 3.57
C VAL A 50 -6.73 1.94 2.62
N ASN A 51 -7.63 1.02 2.95
CA ASN A 51 -7.88 -0.18 2.16
C ASN A 51 -9.15 -0.03 1.31
N ASN A 52 -9.32 -0.91 0.33
CA ASN A 52 -10.59 -1.12 -0.39
C ASN A 52 -11.14 0.14 -1.07
N PHE A 53 -10.29 1.09 -1.47
CA PHE A 53 -10.69 2.34 -2.12
C PHE A 53 -10.73 2.21 -3.65
N ASN A 54 -11.53 3.05 -4.31
CA ASN A 54 -11.65 3.06 -5.78
C ASN A 54 -11.31 4.42 -6.38
N LEU A 55 -10.38 4.44 -7.33
CA LEU A 55 -9.98 5.61 -8.11
C LEU A 55 -10.23 5.30 -9.59
N LEU A 56 -11.32 5.83 -10.13
CA LEU A 56 -11.87 5.39 -11.42
C LEU A 56 -12.02 6.56 -12.39
N LEU A 57 -11.61 6.45 -13.65
CA LEU A 57 -11.99 7.43 -14.68
C LEU A 57 -11.56 8.89 -14.37
N ASN A 58 -10.54 9.09 -13.55
CA ASN A 58 -10.07 10.43 -13.20
C ASN A 58 -9.01 10.93 -14.17
N THR A 59 -8.91 12.25 -14.30
CA THR A 59 -7.85 12.91 -15.10
C THR A 59 -6.89 13.67 -14.18
N PHE A 60 -5.60 13.42 -14.32
CA PHE A 60 -4.52 14.06 -13.58
C PHE A 60 -3.59 14.82 -14.54
N ASN A 61 -3.44 16.13 -14.36
CA ASN A 61 -2.46 16.96 -15.05
C ASN A 61 -1.33 17.30 -14.07
N VAL A 62 -0.21 16.56 -14.14
CA VAL A 62 0.84 16.53 -13.10
C VAL A 62 2.04 17.39 -13.49
N GLY A 63 2.60 18.17 -12.56
CA GLY A 63 3.88 18.87 -12.75
C GLY A 63 3.82 20.38 -12.87
N GLY A 64 2.63 20.99 -12.81
CA GLY A 64 2.47 22.44 -12.94
C GLY A 64 2.33 23.23 -11.63
N ASN A 65 2.38 22.59 -10.45
CA ASN A 65 2.24 23.31 -9.18
C ASN A 65 3.48 24.17 -8.90
N GLN A 66 3.30 25.45 -8.59
CA GLN A 66 4.39 26.37 -8.26
C GLN A 66 4.47 26.73 -6.77
N MET A 67 3.45 26.38 -5.97
CA MET A 67 3.32 26.89 -4.61
C MET A 67 4.11 26.09 -3.57
N THR A 68 4.74 25.00 -3.94
CA THR A 68 5.33 24.03 -3.00
C THR A 68 6.86 23.95 -3.05
N GLY A 69 7.50 24.40 -4.14
CA GLY A 69 8.95 24.25 -4.34
C GLY A 69 9.45 22.80 -4.36
N ALA A 70 8.57 21.81 -4.37
CA ALA A 70 8.92 20.40 -4.24
C ALA A 70 9.31 19.81 -5.59
N THR A 71 10.43 19.11 -5.61
CA THR A 71 11.10 18.57 -6.82
C THR A 71 10.33 17.43 -7.49
N VAL A 72 9.29 16.91 -6.84
CA VAL A 72 8.43 15.83 -7.31
C VAL A 72 6.98 16.27 -7.21
N GLN A 73 6.13 15.88 -8.15
CA GLN A 73 4.68 16.01 -8.10
C GLN A 73 4.02 14.71 -8.54
N LEU A 74 2.92 14.34 -7.89
CA LEU A 74 2.28 13.04 -8.07
C LEU A 74 0.81 13.16 -8.46
N GLY A 75 0.36 12.26 -9.34
CA GLY A 75 -1.06 12.02 -9.56
C GLY A 75 -1.67 11.32 -8.34
N ILE A 76 -1.21 10.10 -8.06
CA ILE A 76 -1.66 9.27 -6.94
C ILE A 76 -0.45 8.79 -6.13
N GLN A 77 -0.56 8.85 -4.81
CA GLN A 77 0.35 8.22 -3.87
C GLN A 77 -0.43 7.32 -2.92
N ASN A 78 -0.19 6.01 -2.99
CA ASN A 78 -0.76 5.02 -2.10
C ASN A 78 0.30 4.44 -1.15
N MET A 79 0.09 4.60 0.15
CA MET A 79 0.99 4.09 1.18
C MET A 79 0.23 3.16 2.13
N TYR A 80 0.74 1.93 2.31
CA TYR A 80 0.22 0.93 3.24
C TYR A 80 -1.25 0.50 2.98
N GLY A 81 -1.81 0.85 1.82
CA GLY A 81 -3.18 0.50 1.44
C GLY A 81 -3.23 -0.69 0.49
N THR A 82 -4.20 -1.58 0.71
CA THR A 82 -4.44 -2.79 -0.11
C THR A 82 -5.91 -2.91 -0.54
N GLY A 83 -6.22 -3.87 -1.41
CA GLY A 83 -7.60 -4.15 -1.87
C GLY A 83 -8.18 -3.05 -2.75
N PHE A 84 -7.33 -2.16 -3.28
CA PHE A 84 -7.75 -1.00 -4.03
C PHE A 84 -8.05 -1.32 -5.49
N THR A 85 -8.87 -0.47 -6.10
CA THR A 85 -9.13 -0.45 -7.54
C THR A 85 -8.63 0.89 -8.11
N ILE A 86 -7.57 0.87 -8.92
CA ILE A 86 -7.10 2.06 -9.65
C ILE A 86 -7.19 1.75 -11.14
N GLU A 87 -8.28 2.22 -11.76
CA GLU A 87 -8.69 1.78 -13.09
C GLU A 87 -9.13 2.92 -14.01
N GLU A 88 -8.72 2.86 -15.27
CA GLU A 88 -9.11 3.79 -16.34
C GLU A 88 -8.86 5.28 -16.02
N ASN A 89 -7.84 5.60 -15.23
CA ASN A 89 -7.42 6.98 -15.00
C ASN A 89 -6.44 7.45 -16.09
N HIS A 90 -6.47 8.76 -16.35
CA HIS A 90 -5.63 9.42 -17.34
C HIS A 90 -4.63 10.37 -16.68
N PHE A 91 -3.34 10.13 -16.89
CA PHE A 91 -2.25 10.94 -16.36
C PHE A 91 -1.54 11.65 -17.50
N ASN A 92 -1.63 12.98 -17.52
CA ASN A 92 -0.97 13.83 -18.49
C ASN A 92 0.08 14.69 -17.79
N LYS A 93 1.19 14.92 -18.49
CA LYS A 93 2.07 16.02 -18.15
C LYS A 93 1.33 17.35 -18.19
N SER A 94 1.50 18.11 -17.12
CA SER A 94 1.30 19.55 -17.16
C SER A 94 2.64 20.23 -17.42
N TYR A 95 2.69 21.05 -18.47
CA TYR A 95 3.89 21.79 -18.83
C TYR A 95 3.92 23.16 -18.13
N ASN A 96 5.05 23.44 -17.49
CA ASN A 96 5.37 24.78 -17.01
C ASN A 96 6.82 25.12 -17.38
N PRO A 97 7.07 26.19 -18.17
CA PRO A 97 8.43 26.54 -18.61
C PRO A 97 9.33 27.06 -17.48
N ALA A 98 8.76 27.53 -16.37
CA ALA A 98 9.52 28.11 -15.25
C ALA A 98 9.96 27.07 -14.20
N TYR A 99 9.32 25.89 -14.20
CA TYR A 99 9.52 24.88 -13.16
C TYR A 99 9.26 23.48 -13.72
N ASN A 100 10.24 22.57 -13.61
CA ASN A 100 10.16 21.23 -14.17
C ASN A 100 10.40 20.16 -13.09
N PRO A 101 9.41 19.92 -12.20
CA PRO A 101 9.51 18.84 -11.22
C PRO A 101 9.41 17.48 -11.91
N SER A 102 9.91 16.45 -11.25
CA SER A 102 9.66 15.06 -11.65
C SER A 102 8.18 14.73 -11.46
N LYS A 103 7.55 14.17 -12.49
CA LYS A 103 6.11 13.89 -12.56
C LYS A 103 5.87 12.40 -12.42
N PHE A 104 5.15 12.01 -11.38
CA PHE A 104 4.80 10.62 -11.12
C PHE A 104 3.32 10.42 -11.40
N GLY A 105 2.97 9.39 -12.17
CA GLY A 105 1.58 8.97 -12.35
C GLY A 105 1.04 8.38 -11.06
N ILE A 106 1.40 7.12 -10.79
CA ILE A 106 1.00 6.39 -9.58
C ILE A 106 2.25 5.92 -8.83
N ALA A 107 2.30 6.23 -7.54
CA ALA A 107 3.33 5.78 -6.62
C ALA A 107 2.71 4.87 -5.56
N SER A 108 3.16 3.60 -5.49
CA SER A 108 2.67 2.58 -4.57
C SER A 108 3.75 2.14 -3.60
N TYR A 109 3.43 2.17 -2.31
CA TYR A 109 4.34 1.80 -1.24
C TYR A 109 3.70 0.83 -0.26
N GLN A 110 4.40 -0.26 -0.01
CA GLN A 110 4.04 -1.22 1.03
C GLN A 110 2.58 -1.68 0.92
N THR A 111 2.10 -1.99 -0.29
CA THR A 111 0.72 -2.44 -0.52
C THR A 111 0.46 -3.86 -0.02
N GLY A 112 1.49 -4.52 0.52
CA GLY A 112 1.36 -5.80 1.20
C GLY A 112 1.33 -7.00 0.26
N THR A 113 0.87 -8.12 0.81
CA THR A 113 0.90 -9.44 0.17
C THR A 113 -0.30 -9.73 -0.71
N SER A 114 -1.39 -8.98 -0.54
CA SER A 114 -2.63 -9.21 -1.26
C SER A 114 -2.44 -8.93 -2.76
N SER A 115 -3.21 -9.64 -3.60
CA SER A 115 -3.24 -9.35 -5.03
C SER A 115 -3.89 -8.00 -5.26
N ASN A 116 -3.12 -7.10 -5.87
CA ASN A 116 -3.52 -5.73 -6.15
C ASN A 116 -3.26 -5.44 -7.63
N GLN A 117 -4.10 -4.61 -8.24
CA GLN A 117 -3.99 -4.30 -9.66
C GLN A 117 -4.10 -2.80 -9.91
N ILE A 118 -3.19 -2.31 -10.74
CA ILE A 118 -3.30 -1.01 -11.40
C ILE A 118 -3.59 -1.33 -12.86
N TYR A 119 -4.82 -1.08 -13.27
CA TYR A 119 -5.40 -1.66 -14.48
C TYR A 119 -5.85 -0.58 -15.47
N LYS A 120 -5.43 -0.69 -16.73
CA LYS A 120 -5.98 0.12 -17.83
C LYS A 120 -5.90 1.64 -17.63
N ASN A 121 -4.87 2.11 -16.92
CA ASN A 121 -4.59 3.54 -16.80
C ASN A 121 -3.72 4.00 -17.98
N THR A 122 -3.80 5.28 -18.33
CA THR A 122 -2.98 5.88 -19.40
C THR A 122 -2.00 6.89 -18.81
N PHE A 123 -0.75 6.84 -19.26
CA PHE A 123 0.34 7.71 -18.81
C PHE A 123 0.97 8.39 -20.02
N ASN A 124 0.88 9.72 -20.07
CA ASN A 124 1.31 10.52 -21.21
C ASN A 124 2.30 11.61 -20.77
N GLU A 125 3.54 11.49 -21.24
CA GLU A 125 4.67 12.40 -20.98
C GLU A 125 5.02 12.64 -19.49
N VAL A 126 4.65 11.73 -18.58
CA VAL A 126 5.10 11.80 -17.18
C VAL A 126 6.55 11.31 -17.06
N ASN A 127 7.23 11.58 -15.94
CA ASN A 127 8.59 11.05 -15.74
C ASN A 127 8.54 9.57 -15.40
N PHE A 128 7.62 9.18 -14.51
CA PHE A 128 7.40 7.80 -14.09
C PHE A 128 5.91 7.49 -14.26
N GLY A 129 5.56 6.49 -15.07
CA GLY A 129 4.19 6.00 -15.20
C GLY A 129 3.73 5.40 -13.88
N ASN A 130 4.35 4.27 -13.51
CA ASN A 130 4.18 3.64 -12.21
C ASN A 130 5.51 3.52 -11.46
N TYR A 131 5.47 3.85 -10.18
CA TYR A 131 6.58 3.76 -9.25
C TYR A 131 6.18 2.89 -8.06
N ALA A 132 6.96 1.84 -7.77
CA ALA A 132 6.74 0.96 -6.63
C ALA A 132 7.97 0.93 -5.72
N TRP A 133 7.76 0.91 -4.41
CA TRP A 133 8.83 0.63 -3.45
C TRP A 133 8.32 -0.12 -2.22
N GLY A 134 9.24 -0.75 -1.49
CA GLY A 134 8.89 -1.61 -0.36
C GLY A 134 8.23 -2.93 -0.79
N ILE A 135 7.54 -3.58 0.16
CA ILE A 135 6.94 -4.90 0.03
C ILE A 135 5.53 -4.78 -0.57
N ASN A 136 5.41 -5.09 -1.86
CA ASN A 136 4.15 -5.11 -2.61
C ASN A 136 3.87 -6.50 -3.19
N ARG A 137 4.35 -7.54 -2.50
CA ARG A 137 4.22 -8.96 -2.88
C ARG A 137 4.30 -9.86 -1.65
N SER A 138 3.80 -11.09 -1.78
CA SER A 138 3.93 -12.11 -0.75
C SER A 138 5.38 -12.59 -0.62
N SER A 139 5.86 -12.74 0.61
CA SER A 139 7.17 -13.33 0.92
C SER A 139 7.17 -14.86 0.73
N THR A 140 6.02 -15.51 0.85
CA THR A 140 5.88 -16.97 0.73
C THR A 140 5.52 -17.39 -0.69
N ASN A 141 4.72 -16.58 -1.39
CA ASN A 141 4.23 -16.87 -2.74
C ASN A 141 4.47 -15.70 -3.71
N PRO A 142 5.72 -15.20 -3.85
CA PRO A 142 6.03 -13.97 -4.60
C PRO A 142 5.68 -14.06 -6.09
N ASN A 143 5.59 -15.27 -6.65
CA ASN A 143 5.25 -15.51 -8.05
C ASN A 143 3.78 -15.21 -8.38
N PHE A 144 2.88 -15.36 -7.43
CA PHE A 144 1.44 -15.32 -7.72
C PHE A 144 0.59 -14.48 -6.77
N GLN A 145 1.21 -13.80 -5.79
CA GLN A 145 0.53 -12.88 -4.87
C GLN A 145 1.27 -11.54 -4.79
N GLY A 146 0.55 -10.43 -4.96
CA GLY A 146 1.10 -9.07 -4.90
C GLY A 146 0.57 -8.13 -5.99
N LEU A 147 1.21 -6.96 -6.12
CA LEU A 147 0.87 -5.91 -7.07
C LEU A 147 1.23 -6.30 -8.53
N GLN A 148 0.32 -6.04 -9.45
CA GLN A 148 0.55 -6.12 -10.90
C GLN A 148 0.15 -4.83 -11.63
N TYR A 149 0.85 -4.59 -12.73
CA TYR A 149 0.52 -3.57 -13.73
C TYR A 149 -0.01 -4.28 -14.97
N LEU A 150 -1.30 -4.09 -15.28
CA LEU A 150 -1.96 -4.77 -16.39
C LEU A 150 -2.73 -3.77 -17.26
N CYS A 151 -2.71 -3.99 -18.58
CA CYS A 151 -3.42 -3.19 -19.58
C CYS A 151 -3.12 -1.67 -19.57
N ASN A 152 -2.07 -1.22 -18.88
CA ASN A 152 -1.74 0.21 -18.81
C ASN A 152 -1.09 0.68 -20.10
N GLU A 153 -1.43 1.88 -20.55
CA GLU A 153 -0.88 2.47 -21.76
C GLU A 153 0.13 3.55 -21.42
N ASN A 154 1.36 3.40 -21.88
CA ASN A 154 2.41 4.40 -21.69
C ASN A 154 2.77 5.06 -23.01
N THR A 155 2.80 6.39 -23.02
CA THR A 155 3.12 7.21 -24.19
C THR A 155 4.13 8.29 -23.82
N GLN A 156 5.33 8.20 -24.39
CA GLN A 156 6.39 9.21 -24.26
C GLN A 156 6.77 9.57 -22.82
N ASN A 157 6.67 8.63 -21.87
CA ASN A 157 7.19 8.86 -20.53
C ASN A 157 8.70 9.08 -20.57
N VAL A 158 9.18 10.01 -19.74
CA VAL A 158 10.54 10.57 -19.87
C VAL A 158 11.60 9.67 -19.27
N ASN A 159 11.35 9.07 -18.10
CA ASN A 159 12.35 8.25 -17.42
C ASN A 159 12.03 6.76 -17.52
N TYR A 160 10.88 6.34 -16.97
CA TYR A 160 10.48 4.93 -16.89
C TYR A 160 8.96 4.78 -16.99
N ASP A 161 8.49 3.75 -17.68
CA ASP A 161 7.08 3.36 -17.66
C ASP A 161 6.75 2.66 -16.34
N PHE A 162 7.55 1.65 -15.97
CA PHE A 162 7.47 0.96 -14.68
C PHE A 162 8.84 0.99 -13.98
N TYR A 163 8.88 1.57 -12.78
CA TYR A 163 10.08 1.64 -11.95
C TYR A 163 9.83 1.02 -10.58
N ILE A 164 10.49 -0.11 -10.32
CA ILE A 164 10.41 -0.85 -9.06
C ILE A 164 11.71 -0.59 -8.30
N TYR A 165 11.61 0.21 -7.26
CA TYR A 165 12.72 0.58 -6.39
C TYR A 165 12.82 -0.37 -5.18
N THR A 166 14.03 -0.61 -4.73
CA THR A 166 14.33 -1.21 -3.42
C THR A 166 15.43 -0.42 -2.74
N SER A 167 15.43 -0.40 -1.40
CA SER A 167 16.57 0.11 -0.63
C SER A 167 17.79 -0.82 -0.68
N GLY A 168 17.64 -2.04 -1.20
CA GLY A 168 18.67 -3.09 -1.19
C GLY A 168 18.86 -3.76 0.17
N GLU A 169 18.09 -3.38 1.19
CA GLU A 169 18.20 -3.90 2.56
C GLU A 169 17.35 -5.16 2.80
N THR A 170 16.35 -5.41 1.93
CA THR A 170 15.51 -6.62 2.02
C THR A 170 15.39 -7.30 0.66
N THR A 171 15.36 -8.63 0.64
CA THR A 171 15.14 -9.42 -0.57
C THR A 171 13.68 -9.43 -1.03
N TRP A 172 12.76 -8.91 -0.20
CA TRP A 172 11.32 -9.00 -0.40
C TRP A 172 10.70 -7.77 -1.03
N ASP A 173 11.42 -6.65 -1.06
CA ASP A 173 11.02 -5.46 -1.81
C ASP A 173 10.72 -5.81 -3.27
N GLY A 174 9.65 -5.21 -3.79
CA GLY A 174 9.22 -5.38 -5.17
C GLY A 174 7.74 -5.65 -5.30
N ILE A 175 7.35 -6.04 -6.51
CA ILE A 175 5.98 -6.36 -6.93
C ILE A 175 5.88 -7.86 -7.26
N ARG A 176 4.67 -8.36 -7.52
CA ARG A 176 4.46 -9.78 -7.89
C ARG A 176 5.40 -10.17 -9.04
N LEU A 177 6.09 -11.31 -8.92
CA LEU A 177 7.14 -11.69 -9.87
C LEU A 177 6.59 -12.01 -11.25
N ASN A 178 5.40 -12.61 -11.35
CA ASN A 178 4.72 -12.77 -12.62
C ASN A 178 3.84 -11.54 -12.91
N GLN A 179 4.21 -10.77 -13.93
CA GLN A 179 3.40 -9.68 -14.48
C GLN A 179 2.65 -10.22 -15.72
N GLY A 180 1.35 -10.45 -15.57
CA GLY A 180 0.58 -11.33 -16.45
C GLY A 180 0.80 -12.81 -16.13
N SER A 181 0.35 -13.68 -17.02
CA SER A 181 0.47 -15.13 -16.94
C SER A 181 0.60 -15.80 -18.30
N LEU A 182 0.83 -17.12 -18.29
CA LEU A 182 0.85 -17.95 -19.50
C LEU A 182 -0.47 -17.96 -20.29
N GLN A 183 -1.60 -17.61 -19.67
CA GLN A 183 -2.91 -17.54 -20.31
C GLN A 183 -3.38 -16.09 -20.57
N SER A 184 -2.90 -15.14 -19.77
CA SER A 184 -3.30 -13.74 -19.84
C SER A 184 -2.07 -12.82 -19.84
N PRO A 185 -1.63 -12.28 -21.00
CA PRO A 185 -0.48 -11.38 -21.02
C PRO A 185 -0.80 -10.11 -20.24
N ALA A 186 0.23 -9.43 -19.74
CA ALA A 186 0.09 -8.18 -19.01
C ALA A 186 -0.51 -7.05 -19.86
N ARG A 187 -0.31 -7.09 -21.18
CA ARG A 187 -0.91 -6.16 -22.16
C ARG A 187 -0.65 -4.68 -21.90
N ASN A 188 0.40 -4.33 -21.17
CA ASN A 188 0.80 -2.93 -21.10
C ASN A 188 1.42 -2.51 -22.43
N THR A 189 1.25 -1.24 -22.82
CA THR A 189 2.04 -0.65 -23.90
C THR A 189 3.18 0.20 -23.33
N PHE A 190 4.26 0.32 -24.09
CA PHE A 190 5.48 1.00 -23.67
C PHE A 190 5.77 2.26 -24.49
N SER A 191 6.39 3.23 -23.84
CA SER A 191 6.85 4.48 -24.45
C SER A 191 7.97 4.22 -25.45
N VAL A 192 7.86 4.77 -26.65
CA VAL A 192 8.92 4.66 -27.67
C VAL A 192 10.03 5.68 -27.39
N GLY A 193 11.29 5.21 -27.35
CA GLY A 193 12.47 6.08 -27.39
C GLY A 193 12.93 6.64 -26.05
N GLY A 194 12.72 5.92 -24.95
CA GLY A 194 13.28 6.29 -23.65
C GLY A 194 14.81 6.36 -23.66
N VAL A 195 15.37 7.24 -22.83
CA VAL A 195 16.81 7.54 -22.78
C VAL A 195 17.57 6.72 -21.74
N ASN A 196 16.89 6.15 -20.75
CA ASN A 196 17.51 5.37 -19.68
C ASN A 196 17.51 3.87 -20.02
N GLN A 197 18.54 3.16 -19.55
CA GLN A 197 18.51 1.69 -19.55
C GLN A 197 17.30 1.20 -18.75
N GLY A 198 16.55 0.23 -19.29
CA GLY A 198 15.40 -0.33 -18.60
C GLY A 198 14.20 0.62 -18.54
N ASN A 199 14.10 1.61 -19.43
CA ASN A 199 13.01 2.60 -19.43
C ASN A 199 11.61 1.98 -19.55
N ASP A 200 11.46 0.79 -20.12
CA ASP A 200 10.14 0.14 -20.18
C ASP A 200 9.82 -0.49 -18.82
N ILE A 201 10.76 -1.27 -18.28
CA ILE A 201 10.63 -1.90 -16.97
C ILE A 201 11.99 -1.93 -16.29
N TYR A 202 12.12 -1.18 -15.20
CA TYR A 202 13.32 -1.18 -14.37
C TYR A 202 13.01 -1.84 -13.02
N ASN A 203 13.50 -3.08 -12.85
CA ASN A 203 13.35 -3.81 -11.61
C ASN A 203 14.65 -3.79 -10.79
N PHE A 204 14.69 -3.02 -9.71
CA PHE A 204 15.84 -2.99 -8.81
C PHE A 204 15.81 -4.12 -7.78
N SER A 205 14.69 -4.84 -7.64
CA SER A 205 14.56 -5.98 -6.72
C SER A 205 15.60 -7.07 -7.01
N PRO A 206 16.10 -7.80 -6.00
CA PRO A 206 17.02 -8.92 -6.21
C PRO A 206 16.40 -10.11 -6.97
N ALA A 207 15.07 -10.22 -6.97
CA ALA A 207 14.37 -11.27 -7.68
C ALA A 207 13.90 -10.78 -9.06
N GLN A 208 14.16 -11.57 -10.10
CA GLN A 208 13.85 -11.21 -11.48
C GLN A 208 12.34 -11.32 -11.77
N LEU A 209 11.77 -10.32 -12.45
CA LEU A 209 10.37 -10.38 -12.90
C LEU A 209 10.23 -11.28 -14.13
N SER A 210 9.15 -12.03 -14.22
CA SER A 210 8.68 -12.65 -15.45
C SER A 210 7.55 -11.80 -16.04
N TYR A 211 7.77 -11.23 -17.21
CA TYR A 211 6.83 -10.34 -17.88
C TYR A 211 6.22 -11.02 -19.10
N TYR A 212 4.94 -11.37 -19.02
CA TYR A 212 4.21 -12.05 -20.10
C TYR A 212 3.60 -11.01 -21.03
N TYR A 213 3.93 -11.05 -22.31
CA TYR A 213 3.44 -10.08 -23.29
C TYR A 213 2.87 -10.76 -24.53
N GLN A 214 1.98 -10.08 -25.23
CA GLN A 214 1.38 -10.64 -26.43
C GLN A 214 2.36 -10.61 -27.60
N THR A 215 2.62 -11.78 -28.19
CA THR A 215 3.46 -11.88 -29.38
C THR A 215 2.81 -11.19 -30.59
N GLY A 216 3.62 -10.54 -31.42
CA GLY A 216 3.16 -9.84 -32.63
C GLY A 216 2.63 -8.41 -32.42
N ASN A 217 2.45 -7.96 -31.17
CA ASN A 217 2.14 -6.57 -30.86
C ASN A 217 3.41 -5.83 -30.39
N THR A 218 3.96 -4.97 -31.26
CA THR A 218 5.22 -4.26 -31.00
C THR A 218 5.08 -3.20 -29.91
N GLN A 219 3.88 -2.66 -29.65
CA GLN A 219 3.67 -1.69 -28.58
C GLN A 219 3.68 -2.34 -27.20
N GLN A 220 3.32 -3.63 -27.12
CA GLN A 220 3.37 -4.41 -25.87
C GLN A 220 4.68 -5.16 -25.65
N THR A 221 5.60 -5.12 -26.63
CA THR A 221 6.90 -5.79 -26.50
C THR A 221 7.85 -4.85 -25.75
N PRO A 222 8.27 -5.16 -24.51
CA PRO A 222 9.27 -4.35 -23.84
C PRO A 222 10.62 -4.55 -24.52
N VAL A 223 11.22 -3.46 -24.99
CA VAL A 223 12.49 -3.42 -25.72
C VAL A 223 13.68 -3.09 -24.82
N SER A 224 13.45 -2.44 -23.69
CA SER A 224 14.48 -1.98 -22.76
C SER A 224 14.06 -2.29 -21.33
N THR A 225 14.60 -3.38 -20.79
CA THR A 225 14.31 -3.87 -19.44
C THR A 225 15.57 -4.03 -18.59
N TYR A 226 15.40 -4.04 -17.28
CA TYR A 226 16.45 -4.35 -16.31
C TYR A 226 15.92 -5.34 -15.26
N LYS A 227 16.58 -6.50 -15.13
CA LYS A 227 16.15 -7.66 -14.31
C LYS A 227 14.71 -8.10 -14.57
N VAL A 228 14.40 -8.33 -15.85
CA VAL A 228 13.11 -8.86 -16.32
C VAL A 228 13.35 -9.93 -17.38
N THR A 229 12.77 -11.11 -17.20
CA THR A 229 12.62 -12.14 -18.23
C THR A 229 11.33 -11.87 -19.00
N THR A 230 11.44 -11.65 -20.31
CA THR A 230 10.29 -11.33 -21.17
C THR A 230 9.78 -12.60 -21.86
N ILE A 231 8.50 -12.94 -21.67
CA ILE A 231 7.91 -14.20 -22.15
C ILE A 231 6.82 -13.89 -23.18
N PRO A 232 7.05 -14.14 -24.48
CA PRO A 232 6.03 -13.94 -25.50
C PRO A 232 4.97 -15.03 -25.42
N ILE A 233 3.69 -14.65 -25.42
CA ILE A 233 2.58 -15.60 -25.46
C ILE A 233 1.62 -15.27 -26.60
N SER A 234 1.02 -16.32 -27.17
CA SER A 234 -0.01 -16.19 -28.20
C SER A 234 -1.35 -15.93 -27.54
N GLY A 235 -2.00 -14.81 -27.86
CA GLY A 235 -3.26 -14.41 -27.23
C GLY A 235 -4.06 -13.44 -28.11
N SER A 236 -5.33 -13.23 -27.76
CA SER A 236 -6.19 -12.23 -28.40
C SER A 236 -6.14 -10.88 -27.66
N GLU A 237 -6.26 -9.78 -28.41
CA GLU A 237 -6.20 -8.41 -27.89
C GLU A 237 -7.52 -8.00 -27.22
N THR A 238 -7.59 -8.04 -25.89
CA THR A 238 -8.71 -7.48 -25.13
C THR A 238 -8.27 -6.91 -23.76
N CYS A 239 -8.47 -5.64 -23.52
CA CYS A 239 -8.37 -5.07 -22.17
C CYS A 239 -9.77 -4.64 -21.73
N PRO A 240 -10.67 -5.61 -21.41
CA PRO A 240 -12.04 -5.30 -21.05
C PRO A 240 -12.05 -4.41 -19.81
N SER A 241 -12.98 -3.46 -19.72
CA SER A 241 -13.17 -2.75 -18.45
C SER A 241 -13.62 -3.75 -17.39
N ASN A 242 -13.08 -3.66 -16.17
CA ASN A 242 -13.67 -4.33 -15.01
C ASN A 242 -14.80 -3.48 -14.42
N LEU A 243 -14.91 -2.23 -14.85
CA LEU A 243 -16.05 -1.37 -14.58
C LEU A 243 -17.22 -1.86 -15.43
N CYS A 244 -18.40 -1.87 -14.83
CA CYS A 244 -19.60 -2.12 -15.59
C CYS A 244 -20.00 -0.83 -16.35
N ASP A 245 -20.69 -0.97 -17.49
CA ASP A 245 -21.02 0.17 -18.35
C ASP A 245 -21.79 1.26 -17.59
N PRO A 246 -21.41 2.54 -17.71
CA PRO A 246 -22.15 3.63 -17.08
C PRO A 246 -23.66 3.52 -17.35
N PRO A 247 -24.52 3.67 -16.33
CA PRO A 247 -24.26 4.36 -15.06
C PRO A 247 -23.80 3.47 -13.88
N CYS A 248 -23.55 2.17 -14.06
CA CYS A 248 -23.42 1.28 -12.91
C CYS A 248 -22.07 1.33 -12.16
N ALA A 249 -20.99 1.84 -12.76
CA ALA A 249 -19.67 1.90 -12.12
C ALA A 249 -19.63 2.73 -10.80
N LEU A 250 -20.69 3.47 -10.48
CA LEU A 250 -20.79 4.37 -9.32
C LEU A 250 -22.04 4.12 -8.44
N ARG A 251 -22.64 2.93 -8.52
CA ARG A 251 -23.78 2.52 -7.67
C ARG A 251 -23.46 1.29 -6.81
N PRO A 252 -24.23 1.03 -5.74
CA PRO A 252 -24.22 -0.28 -5.08
C PRO A 252 -24.51 -1.40 -6.05
N LEU A 253 -23.94 -2.56 -5.76
CA LEU A 253 -24.26 -3.81 -6.44
C LEU A 253 -25.68 -4.25 -6.09
N ASP A 254 -26.42 -4.68 -7.11
CA ASP A 254 -27.74 -5.30 -6.94
C ASP A 254 -27.62 -6.79 -6.56
N GLU A 255 -28.74 -7.41 -6.18
CA GLU A 255 -28.76 -8.80 -5.70
C GLU A 255 -28.27 -9.81 -6.75
N VAL A 256 -28.52 -9.53 -8.04
CA VAL A 256 -28.12 -10.44 -9.14
C VAL A 256 -26.62 -10.33 -9.37
N GLU A 257 -26.10 -9.11 -9.43
CA GLU A 257 -24.66 -8.84 -9.52
C GLU A 257 -23.92 -9.49 -8.34
N LEU A 258 -24.42 -9.31 -7.11
CA LEU A 258 -23.82 -9.86 -5.91
C LEU A 258 -23.84 -11.40 -5.93
N SER A 259 -24.98 -12.01 -6.28
CA SER A 259 -25.08 -13.47 -6.39
C SER A 259 -24.13 -14.04 -7.45
N GLN A 260 -23.93 -13.34 -8.57
CA GLN A 260 -22.99 -13.74 -9.61
C GLN A 260 -21.54 -13.66 -9.10
N LEU A 261 -21.17 -12.57 -8.43
CA LEU A 261 -19.85 -12.42 -7.82
C LEU A 261 -19.59 -13.52 -6.77
N TYR A 262 -20.58 -13.88 -5.95
CA TYR A 262 -20.44 -14.97 -4.97
C TYR A 262 -20.14 -16.31 -5.66
N MET A 263 -20.88 -16.66 -6.72
CA MET A 263 -20.62 -17.87 -7.49
C MET A 263 -19.24 -17.86 -8.18
N GLU A 264 -18.82 -16.70 -8.69
CA GLU A 264 -17.50 -16.54 -9.30
C GLU A 264 -16.36 -16.71 -8.30
N TYR A 265 -16.51 -16.14 -7.10
CA TYR A 265 -15.55 -16.30 -6.02
C TYR A 265 -15.49 -17.76 -5.55
N ASP A 266 -16.63 -18.39 -5.26
CA ASP A 266 -16.69 -19.77 -4.77
C ASP A 266 -16.06 -20.77 -5.77
N SER A 267 -16.31 -20.55 -7.07
CA SER A 267 -15.71 -21.34 -8.13
C SER A 267 -14.19 -21.14 -8.22
N ALA A 268 -13.72 -19.89 -8.12
CA ALA A 268 -12.28 -19.57 -8.17
C ALA A 268 -11.55 -20.07 -6.92
N GLU A 269 -12.14 -19.91 -5.72
CA GLU A 269 -11.60 -20.37 -4.44
C GLU A 269 -11.47 -21.90 -4.42
N THR A 270 -12.49 -22.63 -4.85
CA THR A 270 -12.44 -24.09 -4.94
C THR A 270 -11.31 -24.55 -5.86
N ALA A 271 -11.17 -23.92 -7.04
CA ALA A 271 -10.11 -24.26 -7.98
C ALA A 271 -8.71 -23.90 -7.45
N TYR A 272 -8.58 -22.73 -6.82
CA TYR A 272 -7.36 -22.28 -6.18
C TYR A 272 -6.91 -23.21 -5.06
N LEU A 273 -7.79 -23.53 -4.10
CA LEU A 273 -7.44 -24.37 -2.94
C LEU A 273 -7.06 -25.79 -3.36
N ASN A 274 -7.76 -26.37 -4.35
CA ASN A 274 -7.40 -27.69 -4.89
C ASN A 274 -6.01 -27.66 -5.55
N LEU A 275 -5.74 -26.65 -6.37
CA LEU A 275 -4.44 -26.51 -7.01
C LEU A 275 -3.32 -26.20 -6.01
N LEU A 276 -3.60 -25.37 -5.01
CA LEU A 276 -2.63 -24.99 -3.97
C LEU A 276 -2.26 -26.20 -3.12
N TYR A 277 -3.23 -27.05 -2.78
CA TYR A 277 -2.96 -28.32 -2.12
C TYR A 277 -2.02 -29.20 -2.94
N THR A 278 -2.32 -29.39 -4.24
CA THR A 278 -1.43 -30.17 -5.14
C THR A 278 -0.05 -29.54 -5.23
N TYR A 279 0.04 -28.22 -5.44
CA TYR A 279 1.30 -27.49 -5.49
C TYR A 279 2.13 -27.71 -4.22
N ASN A 280 1.53 -27.54 -3.04
CA ASN A 280 2.23 -27.75 -1.76
C ASN A 280 2.66 -29.22 -1.56
N THR A 281 1.93 -30.20 -2.09
CA THR A 281 2.35 -31.62 -2.01
C THR A 281 3.57 -31.94 -2.87
N LEU A 282 3.78 -31.18 -3.96
CA LEU A 282 4.92 -31.36 -4.86
C LEU A 282 6.14 -30.57 -4.39
N MET A 283 5.93 -29.35 -3.88
CA MET A 283 6.97 -28.50 -3.33
C MET A 283 7.75 -29.23 -2.24
N ASP A 284 9.05 -29.40 -2.45
CA ASP A 284 9.97 -30.08 -1.53
C ASP A 284 9.48 -31.46 -1.04
N GLY A 285 8.74 -32.19 -1.89
CA GLY A 285 8.17 -33.49 -1.54
C GLY A 285 7.08 -33.43 -0.46
N GLY A 286 6.42 -32.28 -0.31
CA GLY A 286 5.29 -32.07 0.60
C GLY A 286 5.66 -31.51 1.97
N SER A 287 6.95 -31.43 2.31
CA SER A 287 7.41 -30.83 3.56
C SER A 287 8.86 -30.34 3.46
N THR A 288 9.01 -29.02 3.27
CA THR A 288 10.32 -28.34 3.28
C THR A 288 11.11 -28.66 4.54
N ASN A 289 10.51 -28.60 5.73
CA ASN A 289 11.21 -28.88 6.99
C ASN A 289 11.72 -30.32 7.10
N ASN A 290 10.97 -31.29 6.58
CA ASN A 290 11.42 -32.68 6.59
C ASN A 290 12.61 -32.87 5.63
N LEU A 291 12.53 -32.27 4.44
CA LEU A 291 13.61 -32.34 3.45
C LEU A 291 14.89 -31.64 3.95
N LEU A 292 14.77 -30.45 4.56
CA LEU A 292 15.88 -29.76 5.20
C LEU A 292 16.52 -30.61 6.32
N THR A 293 15.70 -31.22 7.18
CA THR A 293 16.19 -32.11 8.25
C THR A 293 16.94 -33.31 7.67
N GLN A 294 16.43 -33.90 6.58
CA GLN A 294 17.07 -35.00 5.88
C GLN A 294 18.43 -34.59 5.30
N ILE A 295 18.51 -33.43 4.65
CA ILE A 295 19.75 -32.89 4.07
C ILE A 295 20.81 -32.70 5.16
N GLN A 296 20.43 -32.12 6.30
CA GLN A 296 21.33 -31.91 7.44
C GLN A 296 21.84 -33.21 8.08
N GLN A 297 21.15 -34.32 7.88
CA GLN A 297 21.54 -35.64 8.39
C GLN A 297 22.27 -36.50 7.33
N THR A 298 22.38 -36.02 6.09
CA THR A 298 22.99 -36.73 4.98
C THR A 298 24.52 -36.61 5.03
N TRP A 299 25.24 -37.70 4.73
CA TRP A 299 26.70 -37.71 4.70
C TRP A 299 27.24 -37.63 3.26
N SER A 300 28.50 -37.20 3.11
CA SER A 300 29.17 -37.09 1.79
C SER A 300 29.16 -38.39 0.96
N THR A 301 29.13 -39.56 1.62
CA THR A 301 29.02 -40.87 0.95
C THR A 301 27.68 -41.09 0.26
N GLU A 302 26.66 -40.32 0.61
CA GLU A 302 25.29 -40.42 0.10
C GLU A 302 24.97 -39.34 -0.96
N ALA A 303 25.98 -38.57 -1.41
CA ALA A 303 25.80 -37.45 -2.32
C ALA A 303 25.08 -37.82 -3.63
N THR A 304 25.30 -39.02 -4.17
CA THR A 304 24.59 -39.48 -5.38
C THR A 304 23.12 -39.74 -5.10
N THR A 305 22.80 -40.36 -3.96
CA THR A 305 21.42 -40.61 -3.53
C THR A 305 20.69 -39.28 -3.32
N LEU A 306 21.29 -38.34 -2.58
CA LEU A 306 20.70 -37.02 -2.35
C LEU A 306 20.45 -36.28 -3.67
N ARG A 307 21.41 -36.30 -4.60
CA ARG A 307 21.22 -35.71 -5.94
C ARG A 307 20.02 -36.33 -6.65
N ASP A 308 19.92 -37.65 -6.69
CA ASP A 308 18.86 -38.34 -7.43
C ASP A 308 17.47 -38.10 -6.80
N GLU A 309 17.40 -37.99 -5.48
CA GLU A 309 16.17 -37.58 -4.77
C GLU A 309 15.75 -36.15 -5.14
N LEU A 310 16.67 -35.18 -5.14
CA LEU A 310 16.37 -33.80 -5.52
C LEU A 310 15.96 -33.69 -7.01
N LEU A 311 16.58 -34.48 -7.89
CA LEU A 311 16.19 -34.56 -9.29
C LEU A 311 14.81 -35.19 -9.49
N LEU A 312 14.43 -36.16 -8.65
CA LEU A 312 13.09 -36.74 -8.66
C LEU A 312 12.02 -35.71 -8.25
N LEU A 313 12.34 -34.79 -7.35
CA LEU A 313 11.46 -33.70 -6.93
C LEU A 313 11.43 -32.51 -7.91
N SER A 314 12.39 -32.43 -8.83
CA SER A 314 12.49 -31.30 -9.76
C SER A 314 11.29 -31.27 -10.71
N PRO A 315 10.73 -30.08 -11.06
CA PRO A 315 11.23 -28.72 -10.81
C PRO A 315 10.74 -28.07 -9.49
N TYR A 316 10.31 -28.87 -8.50
CA TYR A 316 9.65 -28.39 -7.28
C TYR A 316 10.57 -28.29 -6.05
N VAL A 317 11.90 -28.29 -6.25
CA VAL A 317 12.83 -27.99 -5.17
C VAL A 317 12.85 -26.48 -4.95
N SER A 318 12.54 -26.03 -3.74
CA SER A 318 12.51 -24.61 -3.37
C SER A 318 13.91 -24.02 -3.29
N GLN A 319 14.01 -22.69 -3.40
CA GLN A 319 15.30 -22.00 -3.25
C GLN A 319 15.88 -22.20 -1.84
N GLU A 320 15.03 -22.30 -0.82
CA GLU A 320 15.45 -22.58 0.57
C GLU A 320 16.18 -23.92 0.65
N VAL A 321 15.61 -24.98 0.06
CA VAL A 321 16.25 -26.30 0.00
C VAL A 321 17.52 -26.27 -0.84
N LEU A 322 17.52 -25.60 -1.99
CA LEU A 322 18.72 -25.48 -2.83
C LEU A 322 19.85 -24.76 -2.10
N ARG A 323 19.54 -23.72 -1.31
CA ARG A 323 20.52 -23.01 -0.48
C ARG A 323 21.12 -23.94 0.59
N ASP A 324 20.27 -24.68 1.31
CA ASP A 324 20.75 -25.60 2.36
C ASP A 324 21.65 -26.70 1.78
N VAL A 325 21.22 -27.35 0.69
CA VAL A 325 22.01 -28.37 -0.01
C VAL A 325 23.36 -27.82 -0.45
N ALA A 326 23.40 -26.64 -1.07
CA ALA A 326 24.64 -26.03 -1.52
C ALA A 326 25.56 -25.65 -0.33
N GLY A 327 24.97 -25.14 0.76
CA GLY A 327 25.67 -24.75 1.98
C GLY A 327 26.30 -25.93 2.73
N THR A 328 25.72 -27.13 2.65
CA THR A 328 26.31 -28.34 3.26
C THR A 328 27.64 -28.74 2.61
N GLY A 329 27.86 -28.40 1.33
CA GLY A 329 29.00 -28.89 0.55
C GLY A 329 28.98 -30.39 0.26
N ILE A 330 27.87 -31.10 0.53
CA ILE A 330 27.73 -32.54 0.28
C ILE A 330 27.77 -32.84 -1.22
N LEU A 331 27.08 -32.03 -2.04
CA LEU A 331 27.06 -32.19 -3.49
C LEU A 331 28.30 -31.51 -4.13
N PRO A 332 29.12 -32.25 -4.87
CA PRO A 332 30.17 -31.64 -5.69
C PRO A 332 29.60 -30.67 -6.73
N PRO A 333 30.37 -29.67 -7.20
CA PRO A 333 29.88 -28.62 -8.11
C PRO A 333 29.09 -29.13 -9.32
N ALA A 334 29.54 -30.21 -9.96
CA ALA A 334 28.86 -30.81 -11.10
C ALA A 334 27.48 -31.41 -10.74
N MET A 335 27.32 -32.01 -9.55
CA MET A 335 26.03 -32.56 -9.12
C MET A 335 25.06 -31.43 -8.76
N LEU A 336 25.55 -30.43 -8.02
CA LEU A 336 24.77 -29.25 -7.66
C LEU A 336 24.27 -28.50 -8.90
N LEU A 337 25.13 -28.31 -9.90
CA LEU A 337 24.77 -27.68 -11.16
C LEU A 337 23.55 -28.35 -11.82
N VAL A 338 23.54 -29.69 -11.93
CA VAL A 338 22.43 -30.40 -12.58
C VAL A 338 21.13 -30.23 -11.78
N VAL A 339 21.18 -30.23 -10.44
CA VAL A 339 20.00 -29.97 -9.61
C VAL A 339 19.49 -28.54 -9.81
N CYS A 340 20.37 -27.53 -9.80
CA CYS A 340 20.01 -26.14 -10.05
C CYS A 340 19.38 -25.95 -11.44
N MET A 341 19.97 -26.55 -12.48
CA MET A 341 19.45 -26.50 -13.85
C MET A 341 18.08 -27.18 -14.00
N ALA A 342 17.80 -28.22 -13.20
CA ALA A 342 16.51 -28.90 -13.18
C ALA A 342 15.41 -28.12 -12.43
N ASN A 343 15.77 -27.07 -11.67
CA ASN A 343 14.84 -26.23 -10.90
C ASN A 343 14.96 -24.74 -11.31
N PRO A 344 14.75 -24.40 -12.60
CA PRO A 344 14.97 -23.04 -13.10
C PRO A 344 14.11 -22.00 -12.36
N ASP A 345 12.87 -22.32 -11.98
CA ASP A 345 11.98 -21.39 -11.25
C ASP A 345 12.55 -20.97 -9.88
N ALA A 346 13.33 -21.83 -9.22
CA ALA A 346 13.92 -21.56 -7.91
C ALA A 346 15.25 -20.80 -7.99
N THR A 347 15.92 -20.81 -9.15
CA THR A 347 17.27 -20.24 -9.30
C THR A 347 17.29 -18.82 -9.87
N ARG A 348 16.14 -18.27 -10.29
CA ARG A 348 15.97 -16.88 -10.82
C ARG A 348 16.14 -15.79 -9.75
N SER A 349 17.32 -15.70 -9.16
CA SER A 349 17.68 -14.71 -8.15
C SER A 349 19.18 -14.47 -8.17
N GLU A 350 19.59 -13.21 -8.36
CA GLU A 350 21.01 -12.85 -8.33
C GLU A 350 21.63 -13.16 -6.97
N ASP A 351 20.95 -12.82 -5.87
CA ASP A 351 21.39 -13.18 -4.52
C ASP A 351 21.56 -14.69 -4.30
N PHE A 352 20.85 -15.52 -5.06
CA PHE A 352 21.04 -16.97 -5.01
C PHE A 352 22.24 -17.41 -5.84
N LEU A 353 22.43 -16.84 -7.04
CA LEU A 353 23.59 -17.13 -7.87
C LEU A 353 24.90 -16.64 -7.22
N ASP A 354 24.90 -15.46 -6.62
CA ASP A 354 26.03 -14.92 -5.85
C ASP A 354 26.39 -15.83 -4.68
N TYR A 355 25.37 -16.32 -3.95
CA TYR A 355 25.57 -17.31 -2.88
C TYR A 355 26.26 -18.57 -3.41
N LEU A 356 25.82 -19.11 -4.55
CA LEU A 356 26.46 -20.28 -5.18
C LEU A 356 27.88 -19.97 -5.70
N GLN A 357 28.15 -18.74 -6.11
CA GLN A 357 29.42 -18.34 -6.73
C GLN A 357 30.49 -17.93 -5.70
N TYR A 358 30.09 -17.46 -4.52
CA TYR A 358 31.01 -16.83 -3.56
C TYR A 358 30.95 -17.39 -2.15
N ASP A 359 29.81 -17.92 -1.69
CA ASP A 359 29.58 -18.14 -0.25
C ASP A 359 29.56 -19.62 0.17
N ILE A 360 29.29 -20.55 -0.74
CA ILE A 360 29.20 -21.98 -0.43
C ILE A 360 30.59 -22.63 -0.26
N PRO A 361 30.70 -23.79 0.44
CA PRO A 361 32.00 -24.44 0.69
C PRO A 361 32.81 -24.80 -0.57
N SER A 362 32.12 -25.10 -1.68
CA SER A 362 32.74 -25.36 -2.98
C SER A 362 32.06 -24.49 -4.04
N PRO A 363 32.52 -23.23 -4.21
CA PRO A 363 31.85 -22.27 -5.07
C PRO A 363 31.80 -22.70 -6.54
N LEU A 364 30.68 -22.38 -7.20
CA LEU A 364 30.51 -22.66 -8.62
C LEU A 364 31.27 -21.63 -9.47
N PRO A 365 32.08 -22.06 -10.46
CA PRO A 365 32.75 -21.14 -11.37
C PRO A 365 31.74 -20.44 -12.30
N SER A 366 32.10 -19.26 -12.81
CA SER A 366 31.19 -18.39 -13.59
C SER A 366 30.51 -19.06 -14.78
N TYR A 367 31.15 -20.03 -15.43
CA TYR A 367 30.52 -20.75 -16.55
C TYR A 367 29.38 -21.68 -16.09
N MET A 368 29.41 -22.18 -14.85
CA MET A 368 28.33 -22.97 -14.27
C MET A 368 27.16 -22.08 -13.86
N ILE A 369 27.45 -20.88 -13.32
CA ILE A 369 26.44 -19.85 -13.07
C ILE A 369 25.72 -19.49 -14.39
N ALA A 370 26.47 -19.17 -15.43
CA ALA A 370 25.91 -18.89 -16.76
C ALA A 370 25.09 -20.08 -17.31
N ALA A 371 25.50 -21.32 -17.04
CA ALA A 371 24.74 -22.50 -17.45
C ALA A 371 23.38 -22.61 -16.74
N ILE A 372 23.29 -22.22 -15.45
CA ILE A 372 22.00 -22.12 -14.74
C ILE A 372 21.12 -21.05 -15.37
N GLU A 373 21.66 -19.87 -15.66
CA GLU A 373 20.90 -18.77 -16.28
C GLU A 373 20.29 -19.19 -17.64
N THR A 374 20.99 -20.03 -18.41
CA THR A 374 20.46 -20.51 -19.71
C THR A 374 19.20 -21.36 -19.61
N THR A 375 18.84 -21.86 -18.42
CA THR A 375 17.62 -22.66 -18.22
C THR A 375 16.40 -21.79 -17.88
N TRP A 376 16.60 -20.49 -17.64
CA TRP A 376 15.52 -19.60 -17.19
C TRP A 376 14.45 -19.34 -18.25
N ASP A 377 14.72 -19.50 -19.53
CA ASP A 377 13.70 -19.31 -20.57
C ASP A 377 12.75 -20.51 -20.71
N VAL A 378 13.00 -21.61 -20.00
CA VAL A 378 12.20 -22.83 -20.07
C VAL A 378 11.10 -22.81 -19.01
N GLY A 379 9.84 -22.72 -19.45
CA GLY A 379 8.70 -22.94 -18.57
C GLY A 379 8.62 -24.40 -18.12
N THR A 380 8.42 -24.62 -16.82
CA THR A 380 8.30 -25.95 -16.20
C THR A 380 6.86 -26.26 -15.78
N SER A 381 6.61 -27.47 -15.29
CA SER A 381 5.33 -27.80 -14.67
C SER A 381 5.04 -26.93 -13.44
N ARG A 382 6.07 -26.51 -12.70
CA ARG A 382 5.94 -25.56 -11.60
C ARG A 382 5.52 -24.18 -12.10
N THR A 383 6.15 -23.68 -13.18
CA THR A 383 5.75 -22.43 -13.83
C THR A 383 4.25 -22.44 -14.17
N VAL A 384 3.75 -23.52 -14.77
CA VAL A 384 2.32 -23.65 -15.14
C VAL A 384 1.40 -23.58 -13.92
N MET A 385 1.75 -24.27 -12.83
CA MET A 385 0.96 -24.27 -11.60
C MET A 385 0.93 -22.89 -10.93
N GLU A 386 2.10 -22.24 -10.79
CA GLU A 386 2.18 -20.91 -10.18
C GLU A 386 1.44 -19.85 -11.01
N ASN A 387 1.50 -19.91 -12.35
CA ASN A 387 0.70 -19.05 -13.22
C ASN A 387 -0.80 -19.25 -12.99
N THR A 388 -1.25 -20.51 -12.95
CA THR A 388 -2.67 -20.84 -12.77
C THR A 388 -3.17 -20.46 -11.37
N LEU A 389 -2.36 -20.65 -10.33
CA LEU A 389 -2.63 -20.16 -8.97
C LEU A 389 -2.78 -18.64 -8.97
N GLY A 390 -1.92 -17.96 -9.71
CA GLY A 390 -1.94 -16.52 -9.89
C GLY A 390 -3.20 -16.00 -10.58
N ASP A 391 -3.67 -16.67 -11.63
CA ASP A 391 -4.91 -16.30 -12.32
C ASP A 391 -6.13 -16.44 -11.39
N TYR A 392 -6.21 -17.52 -10.61
CA TYR A 392 -7.29 -17.67 -9.62
C TYR A 392 -7.18 -16.68 -8.47
N ASN A 393 -5.96 -16.40 -7.98
CA ASN A 393 -5.74 -15.43 -6.90
C ASN A 393 -6.13 -14.00 -7.32
N GLU A 394 -5.78 -13.62 -8.54
CA GLU A 394 -6.24 -12.38 -9.18
C GLU A 394 -7.76 -12.32 -9.28
N LYS A 395 -8.40 -13.38 -9.80
CA LYS A 395 -9.86 -13.42 -9.91
C LYS A 395 -10.55 -13.28 -8.56
N MET A 396 -10.08 -14.00 -7.53
CA MET A 396 -10.61 -13.89 -6.17
C MET A 396 -10.47 -12.47 -5.62
N ALA A 397 -9.31 -11.83 -5.79
CA ALA A 397 -9.06 -10.48 -5.31
C ALA A 397 -9.95 -9.43 -6.01
N LEU A 398 -10.07 -9.50 -7.33
CA LEU A 398 -10.96 -8.62 -8.09
C LEU A 398 -12.41 -8.71 -7.60
N VAL A 399 -12.90 -9.93 -7.38
CA VAL A 399 -14.26 -10.17 -6.89
C VAL A 399 -14.43 -9.71 -5.44
N SER A 400 -13.50 -10.06 -4.54
CA SER A 400 -13.58 -9.67 -3.14
C SER A 400 -13.49 -8.15 -2.95
N ASN A 401 -12.65 -7.46 -3.74
CA ASN A 401 -12.54 -6.00 -3.67
C ASN A 401 -13.85 -5.32 -4.08
N LYS A 402 -14.53 -5.82 -5.13
CA LYS A 402 -15.85 -5.33 -5.53
C LYS A 402 -16.89 -5.52 -4.42
N ILE A 403 -16.93 -6.69 -3.80
CA ILE A 403 -17.86 -7.00 -2.71
C ILE A 403 -17.56 -6.16 -1.47
N LEU A 404 -16.31 -6.08 -1.03
CA LEU A 404 -15.91 -5.28 0.13
C LEU A 404 -16.16 -3.78 -0.11
N SER A 405 -15.90 -3.28 -1.32
CA SER A 405 -16.23 -1.91 -1.70
C SER A 405 -17.74 -1.65 -1.58
N ASP A 406 -18.58 -2.55 -2.08
CA ASP A 406 -20.04 -2.45 -1.98
C ASP A 406 -20.54 -2.51 -0.52
N LEU A 407 -20.02 -3.44 0.27
CA LEU A 407 -20.35 -3.56 1.70
C LEU A 407 -19.92 -2.31 2.46
N ASN A 408 -18.71 -1.81 2.22
CA ASN A 408 -18.23 -0.57 2.81
C ASN A 408 -19.12 0.60 2.41
N TYR A 409 -19.49 0.73 1.13
CA TYR A 409 -20.44 1.74 0.67
C TYR A 409 -21.75 1.68 1.46
N LYS A 410 -22.37 0.49 1.55
CA LYS A 410 -23.65 0.26 2.24
C LYS A 410 -23.54 0.57 3.73
N ASN A 411 -22.42 0.23 4.38
CA ASN A 411 -22.15 0.52 5.78
C ASN A 411 -22.22 2.03 6.09
N ASN A 412 -21.83 2.89 5.14
CA ASN A 412 -21.79 4.35 5.35
C ASN A 412 -23.11 5.05 5.18
N GLN A 413 -24.00 4.48 4.36
CA GLN A 413 -25.21 5.19 4.00
C GLN A 413 -26.20 5.33 5.15
N THR A 414 -25.89 4.78 6.35
CA THR A 414 -26.68 4.95 7.58
C THR A 414 -28.16 4.88 7.24
N ILE A 415 -28.61 3.71 6.77
CA ILE A 415 -29.98 3.34 6.44
C ILE A 415 -31.05 4.25 7.14
N GLU A 416 -31.33 5.42 6.57
CA GLU A 416 -32.57 6.20 6.79
C GLU A 416 -33.65 5.66 5.84
N GLU A 417 -33.25 4.93 4.81
CA GLU A 417 -34.11 4.08 3.99
C GLU A 417 -33.95 2.63 4.43
N SER A 418 -34.34 2.35 5.68
CA SER A 418 -34.53 0.97 6.11
C SER A 418 -35.67 0.42 5.30
N ASN A 419 -35.32 -0.40 4.31
CA ASN A 419 -36.19 -1.46 3.88
C ASN A 419 -36.42 -2.32 5.14
N PRO A 420 -37.58 -2.25 5.80
CA PRO A 420 -37.77 -2.79 7.14
C PRO A 420 -37.80 -4.34 7.18
N GLY A 421 -37.38 -4.99 6.09
CA GLY A 421 -37.17 -6.43 5.97
C GLY A 421 -35.70 -6.85 5.79
N ASP A 422 -34.74 -5.93 5.69
CA ASP A 422 -33.32 -6.29 5.59
C ASP A 422 -32.73 -6.57 6.98
N THR A 423 -32.51 -7.84 7.29
CA THR A 423 -31.96 -8.34 8.56
C THR A 423 -30.44 -8.51 8.53
N THR A 424 -29.76 -8.05 7.47
CA THR A 424 -28.38 -8.43 7.21
C THR A 424 -27.39 -7.53 7.97
N ASN A 425 -26.60 -8.13 8.86
CA ASN A 425 -25.54 -7.43 9.58
C ASN A 425 -24.34 -7.19 8.64
N ILE A 426 -24.25 -6.00 8.04
CA ILE A 426 -23.17 -5.60 7.09
C ILE A 426 -21.79 -5.80 7.70
N SER A 427 -21.64 -5.41 8.96
CA SER A 427 -20.44 -5.61 9.77
C SER A 427 -19.98 -7.09 9.78
N GLN A 428 -20.89 -8.03 10.02
CA GLN A 428 -20.59 -9.45 9.99
C GLN A 428 -20.23 -9.95 8.59
N GLN A 429 -20.85 -9.39 7.54
CA GLN A 429 -20.50 -9.72 6.16
C GLN A 429 -19.10 -9.24 5.79
N ILE A 430 -18.70 -8.03 6.20
CA ILE A 430 -17.34 -7.52 6.01
C ILE A 430 -16.34 -8.48 6.67
N ASN A 431 -16.53 -8.82 7.94
CA ASN A 431 -15.68 -9.78 8.65
C ASN A 431 -15.65 -11.18 7.98
N TYR A 432 -16.79 -11.65 7.46
CA TYR A 432 -16.87 -12.90 6.71
C TYR A 432 -15.98 -12.87 5.47
N TRP A 433 -16.06 -11.80 4.67
CA TRP A 433 -15.26 -11.64 3.46
C TRP A 433 -13.78 -11.44 3.76
N LEU A 434 -13.42 -10.62 4.75
CA LEU A 434 -12.03 -10.46 5.21
C LEU A 434 -11.42 -11.79 5.65
N ASN A 435 -12.20 -12.65 6.31
CA ASN A 435 -11.71 -13.97 6.68
C ASN A 435 -11.50 -14.91 5.48
N ARG A 436 -12.32 -14.80 4.42
CA ARG A 436 -12.18 -15.61 3.20
C ARG A 436 -11.00 -15.21 2.32
N ILE A 437 -10.59 -13.94 2.34
CA ILE A 437 -9.46 -13.44 1.54
C ILE A 437 -8.12 -14.07 1.97
N GLN A 438 -7.99 -14.45 3.24
CA GLN A 438 -6.80 -15.15 3.78
C GLN A 438 -5.46 -14.45 3.49
N THR A 439 -5.42 -13.11 3.59
CA THR A 439 -4.17 -12.34 3.54
C THR A 439 -3.81 -11.75 4.90
N LEU A 440 -2.54 -11.40 5.08
CA LEU A 440 -2.06 -10.75 6.31
C LEU A 440 -2.78 -9.41 6.54
N GLU A 441 -2.93 -8.62 5.47
CA GLU A 441 -3.59 -7.31 5.54
C GLU A 441 -5.08 -7.43 5.90
N ALA A 442 -5.79 -8.44 5.38
CA ALA A 442 -7.19 -8.69 5.74
C ALA A 442 -7.37 -9.04 7.22
N LYS A 443 -6.38 -9.69 7.86
CA LYS A 443 -6.42 -9.95 9.31
C LYS A 443 -6.25 -8.68 10.14
N TYR A 444 -5.37 -7.76 9.73
CA TYR A 444 -5.27 -6.45 10.38
C TYR A 444 -6.58 -5.67 10.24
N GLU A 445 -7.17 -5.62 9.03
CA GLU A 445 -8.45 -4.95 8.82
C GLU A 445 -9.60 -5.58 9.61
N MET A 446 -9.65 -6.92 9.70
CA MET A 446 -10.64 -7.64 10.51
C MET A 446 -10.48 -7.32 12.01
N ALA A 447 -9.23 -7.21 12.50
CA ALA A 447 -8.97 -6.79 13.88
C ALA A 447 -9.44 -5.34 14.13
N GLU A 448 -9.21 -4.42 13.20
CA GLU A 448 -9.72 -3.04 13.32
C GLU A 448 -11.25 -2.98 13.27
N HIS A 449 -11.88 -3.80 12.44
CA HIS A 449 -13.34 -3.88 12.37
C HIS A 449 -13.94 -4.35 13.70
N TYR A 450 -13.38 -5.40 14.32
CA TYR A 450 -13.79 -5.82 15.66
C TYR A 450 -13.46 -4.78 16.74
N PHE A 451 -12.35 -4.06 16.61
CA PHE A 451 -11.98 -2.99 17.54
C PHE A 451 -13.02 -1.86 17.54
N GLU A 452 -13.46 -1.41 16.36
CA GLU A 452 -14.47 -0.35 16.23
C GLU A 452 -15.86 -0.79 16.72
N GLU A 453 -16.17 -2.10 16.65
CA GLU A 453 -17.38 -2.68 17.23
C GLU A 453 -17.33 -2.81 18.77
N GLY A 454 -16.17 -2.57 19.39
CA GLY A 454 -15.94 -2.85 20.81
C GLY A 454 -15.76 -4.34 21.14
N SER A 455 -15.62 -5.19 20.12
CA SER A 455 -15.42 -6.62 20.21
C SER A 455 -13.93 -6.97 20.44
N TYR A 456 -13.30 -6.38 21.46
CA TYR A 456 -11.84 -6.45 21.65
C TYR A 456 -11.28 -7.87 21.80
N ALA A 457 -12.05 -8.79 22.40
CA ALA A 457 -11.63 -10.18 22.52
C ALA A 457 -11.51 -10.86 21.16
N LEU A 458 -12.45 -10.61 20.24
CA LEU A 458 -12.39 -11.14 18.88
C LEU A 458 -11.24 -10.52 18.07
N ALA A 459 -11.00 -9.22 18.23
CA ALA A 459 -9.85 -8.56 17.62
C ALA A 459 -8.51 -9.16 18.11
N GLU A 460 -8.37 -9.40 19.42
CA GLU A 460 -7.18 -10.02 20.00
C GLU A 460 -7.00 -11.48 19.54
N ASP A 461 -8.07 -12.26 19.45
CA ASP A 461 -8.05 -13.63 18.89
C ASP A 461 -7.57 -13.63 17.43
N VAL A 462 -8.02 -12.67 16.61
CA VAL A 462 -7.55 -12.50 15.23
C VAL A 462 -6.05 -12.22 15.20
N LEU A 463 -5.55 -11.28 16.01
CA LEU A 463 -4.13 -10.93 16.04
C LEU A 463 -3.25 -12.09 16.54
N LEU A 464 -3.73 -12.85 17.54
CA LEU A 464 -3.06 -14.05 18.05
C LEU A 464 -3.01 -15.19 17.02
N SER A 465 -3.96 -15.24 16.09
CA SER A 465 -3.99 -16.25 15.04
C SER A 465 -2.95 -16.03 13.93
N ILE A 466 -2.46 -14.80 13.75
CA ILE A 466 -1.58 -14.45 12.62
C ILE A 466 -0.32 -15.35 12.55
N PRO A 467 0.47 -15.51 13.62
CA PRO A 467 1.67 -16.37 13.57
C PRO A 467 1.36 -17.87 13.42
N LEU A 468 0.11 -18.28 13.66
CA LEU A 468 -0.33 -19.67 13.50
C LEU A 468 -0.74 -19.98 12.05
N CYS A 469 -1.26 -18.96 11.35
CA CYS A 469 -1.77 -19.10 9.98
C CYS A 469 -0.74 -18.71 8.91
N TYR A 470 0.25 -17.87 9.24
CA TYR A 470 1.21 -17.33 8.28
C TYR A 470 2.66 -17.55 8.73
N ARG A 471 3.51 -17.96 7.79
CA ARG A 471 4.96 -17.90 7.97
C ARG A 471 5.41 -16.46 7.75
N LEU A 472 5.75 -15.76 8.84
CA LEU A 472 6.17 -14.36 8.80
C LEU A 472 7.68 -14.24 8.59
N THR A 473 8.09 -13.30 7.76
CA THR A 473 9.46 -12.78 7.70
C THR A 473 9.78 -11.96 8.96
N GLU A 474 11.07 -11.65 9.18
CA GLU A 474 11.48 -10.78 10.29
C GLU A 474 10.79 -9.40 10.25
N ALA A 475 10.65 -8.82 9.06
CA ALA A 475 9.97 -7.53 8.86
C ALA A 475 8.47 -7.61 9.15
N GLU A 476 7.80 -8.70 8.74
CA GLU A 476 6.38 -8.93 9.03
C GLU A 476 6.15 -9.20 10.53
N GLN A 477 7.06 -9.95 11.18
CA GLN A 477 7.03 -10.20 12.62
C GLN A 477 7.23 -8.90 13.41
N GLN A 478 8.16 -8.03 12.99
CA GLN A 478 8.34 -6.70 13.57
C GLN A 478 7.08 -5.84 13.37
N THR A 479 6.48 -5.89 12.18
CA THR A 479 5.22 -5.18 11.89
C THR A 479 4.09 -5.64 12.81
N LEU A 480 3.92 -6.95 13.01
CA LEU A 480 2.93 -7.49 13.95
C LEU A 480 3.20 -7.05 15.40
N THR A 481 4.45 -7.05 15.85
CA THR A 481 4.83 -6.56 17.18
C THR A 481 4.46 -5.09 17.36
N SER A 482 4.82 -4.23 16.41
CA SER A 482 4.49 -2.80 16.45
C SER A 482 2.97 -2.58 16.35
N TYR A 483 2.27 -3.39 15.55
CA TYR A 483 0.82 -3.34 15.43
C TYR A 483 0.12 -3.67 16.75
N ASN A 484 0.52 -4.76 17.42
CA ASN A 484 0.01 -5.12 18.74
C ASN A 484 0.23 -4.01 19.76
N TYR A 485 1.36 -3.32 19.71
CA TYR A 485 1.62 -2.17 20.59
C TYR A 485 0.63 -1.03 20.34
N ILE A 486 0.44 -0.56 19.09
CA ILE A 486 -0.47 0.56 18.82
C ILE A 486 -1.94 0.20 19.07
N TYR A 487 -2.31 -1.08 18.84
CA TYR A 487 -3.62 -1.62 19.21
C TYR A 487 -3.85 -1.52 20.73
N GLN A 488 -2.92 -2.04 21.55
CA GLN A 488 -3.03 -2.00 23.02
C GLN A 488 -2.96 -0.56 23.54
N TYR A 489 -2.17 0.32 22.91
CA TYR A 489 -2.13 1.75 23.23
C TYR A 489 -3.51 2.40 23.05
N ARG A 490 -4.18 2.15 21.91
CA ARG A 490 -5.54 2.64 21.65
C ARG A 490 -6.56 2.06 22.63
N LYS A 491 -6.49 0.76 22.93
CA LYS A 491 -7.36 0.10 23.91
C LYS A 491 -7.22 0.71 25.31
N ASN A 492 -5.99 0.90 25.79
CA ASN A 492 -5.71 1.52 27.09
C ASN A 492 -6.23 2.97 27.18
N LEU A 493 -6.18 3.72 26.08
CA LEU A 493 -6.81 5.04 26.01
C LEU A 493 -8.32 4.93 26.22
N LEU A 494 -8.98 4.01 25.52
CA LEU A 494 -10.43 3.79 25.63
C LEU A 494 -10.83 3.36 27.05
N ASP A 495 -10.06 2.49 27.71
CA ASP A 495 -10.29 2.09 29.11
C ASP A 495 -10.21 3.28 30.07
N SER A 496 -9.43 4.31 29.73
CA SER A 496 -9.36 5.59 30.46
C SER A 496 -10.37 6.65 29.99
N GLY A 497 -11.31 6.29 29.10
CA GLY A 497 -12.29 7.21 28.51
C GLY A 497 -11.71 8.21 27.50
N LYS A 498 -10.49 7.96 27.02
CA LYS A 498 -9.76 8.79 26.06
C LYS A 498 -9.72 8.14 24.67
N THR A 499 -9.33 8.92 23.67
CA THR A 499 -9.03 8.42 22.31
C THR A 499 -7.73 9.04 21.81
N LEU A 500 -7.29 8.67 20.60
CA LEU A 500 -6.14 9.30 19.94
C LEU A 500 -6.31 10.82 19.73
N SER A 501 -7.50 11.39 19.90
CA SER A 501 -7.74 12.84 19.85
C SER A 501 -7.51 13.57 21.18
N MET A 502 -7.25 12.84 22.27
CA MET A 502 -7.17 13.35 23.65
C MET A 502 -5.83 13.05 24.33
N LEU A 503 -4.74 13.02 23.57
CA LEU A 503 -3.39 12.74 24.07
C LEU A 503 -2.83 13.96 24.80
N ASP A 504 -2.14 13.72 25.91
CA ASP A 504 -1.32 14.73 26.57
C ASP A 504 0.08 14.85 25.95
N SER A 505 0.88 15.83 26.38
CA SER A 505 2.21 16.08 25.82
C SER A 505 3.19 14.89 25.97
N SER A 506 3.05 14.08 27.01
CA SER A 506 3.89 12.89 27.19
C SER A 506 3.49 11.81 26.18
N GLN A 507 2.19 11.58 26.05
CA GLN A 507 1.60 10.63 25.10
C GLN A 507 1.88 11.01 23.64
N ILE A 508 1.84 12.31 23.31
CA ILE A 508 2.22 12.82 21.98
C ILE A 508 3.70 12.51 21.70
N ASN A 509 4.60 12.77 22.65
CA ASN A 509 6.02 12.49 22.46
C ASN A 509 6.31 10.99 22.32
N GLU A 510 5.63 10.15 23.10
CA GLU A 510 5.68 8.69 22.95
C GLU A 510 5.24 8.27 21.54
N LEU A 511 4.12 8.80 21.05
CA LEU A 511 3.58 8.46 19.74
C LEU A 511 4.48 8.96 18.60
N ILE A 512 5.14 10.13 18.75
CA ILE A 512 6.15 10.64 17.81
C ILE A 512 7.35 9.69 17.74
N LEU A 513 7.89 9.26 18.89
CA LEU A 513 9.01 8.32 18.94
C LEU A 513 8.62 6.97 18.33
N PHE A 514 7.41 6.49 18.62
CA PHE A 514 6.89 5.27 18.03
C PHE A 514 6.80 5.38 16.50
N ALA A 515 6.17 6.43 15.98
CA ALA A 515 6.08 6.69 14.54
C ALA A 515 7.47 6.75 13.87
N ASN A 516 8.42 7.49 14.46
CA ASN A 516 9.77 7.64 13.90
C ASN A 516 10.56 6.34 13.84
N ASN A 517 10.32 5.41 14.77
CA ASN A 517 11.06 4.15 14.87
C ASN A 517 10.40 2.99 14.10
N ASN A 518 9.21 3.19 13.52
CA ASN A 518 8.44 2.13 12.87
C ASN A 518 8.00 2.57 11.46
N ALA A 519 8.75 2.20 10.43
CA ALA A 519 8.37 2.45 9.02
C ALA A 519 7.44 1.35 8.47
N ASN A 520 6.30 1.13 9.14
CA ASN A 520 5.32 0.11 8.78
C ASN A 520 3.88 0.59 9.06
N ILE A 521 2.89 -0.30 8.86
CA ILE A 521 1.46 0.00 9.09
C ILE A 521 1.22 0.64 10.46
N ALA A 522 1.82 0.10 11.54
CA ALA A 522 1.60 0.61 12.89
C ALA A 522 2.15 2.04 13.07
N GLY A 523 3.34 2.31 12.54
CA GLY A 523 3.88 3.67 12.53
C GLY A 523 3.03 4.63 11.70
N SER A 524 2.46 4.17 10.57
CA SER A 524 1.55 4.98 9.76
C SER A 524 0.27 5.37 10.50
N ILE A 525 -0.31 4.48 11.31
CA ILE A 525 -1.46 4.78 12.18
C ILE A 525 -1.11 5.91 13.15
N ALA A 526 0.06 5.83 13.77
CA ALA A 526 0.57 6.85 14.69
C ALA A 526 0.81 8.19 13.98
N GLU A 527 1.50 8.20 12.84
CA GLU A 527 1.72 9.41 12.02
C GLU A 527 0.40 10.05 11.57
N ASN A 528 -0.56 9.23 11.15
CA ASN A 528 -1.88 9.69 10.72
C ASN A 528 -2.63 10.35 11.87
N ALA A 529 -2.59 9.77 13.07
CA ALA A 529 -3.21 10.35 14.26
C ALA A 529 -2.54 11.66 14.68
N LEU A 530 -1.20 11.71 14.68
CA LEU A 530 -0.41 12.90 14.98
C LEU A 530 -0.74 14.05 14.02
N CYS A 531 -0.77 13.77 12.72
CA CYS A 531 -1.08 14.76 11.70
C CYS A 531 -2.52 15.25 11.83
N PHE A 532 -3.48 14.33 11.95
CA PHE A 532 -4.90 14.69 11.91
C PHE A 532 -5.41 15.39 13.17
N TYR A 533 -4.96 14.97 14.36
CA TYR A 533 -5.46 15.51 15.62
C TYR A 533 -4.60 16.65 16.17
N TYR A 534 -3.30 16.68 15.86
CA TYR A 534 -2.34 17.61 16.47
C TYR A 534 -1.56 18.46 15.46
N ASP A 535 -1.81 18.32 14.15
CA ASP A 535 -1.08 19.03 13.09
C ASP A 535 0.44 18.72 13.09
N ILE A 536 0.80 17.55 13.62
CA ILE A 536 2.17 17.03 13.65
C ILE A 536 2.29 16.04 12.50
N CYS A 537 2.46 16.57 11.30
CA CYS A 537 2.57 15.77 10.08
C CYS A 537 4.03 15.48 9.75
N THR A 538 4.32 14.24 9.34
CA THR A 538 5.58 13.94 8.66
C THR A 538 5.61 14.67 7.33
N GLN A 539 6.76 15.25 7.00
CA GLN A 539 6.95 15.82 5.67
C GLN A 539 7.02 14.69 4.66
N ASP A 540 6.44 14.94 3.49
CA ASP A 540 6.53 14.02 2.37
C ASP A 540 8.00 13.82 1.98
N ASN A 541 8.48 12.59 2.09
CA ASN A 541 9.79 12.24 1.57
C ASN A 541 9.64 11.90 0.08
N TYR A 542 10.02 12.85 -0.76
CA TYR A 542 10.05 12.69 -2.21
C TYR A 542 11.45 12.34 -2.76
N ASP A 543 12.38 11.91 -1.89
CA ASP A 543 13.71 11.53 -2.34
C ASP A 543 13.66 10.29 -3.23
N THR A 544 13.98 10.51 -4.50
CA THR A 544 13.96 9.53 -5.59
C THR A 544 15.38 9.26 -6.11
N THR A 545 16.41 9.78 -5.42
CA THR A 545 17.79 9.80 -5.95
C THR A 545 18.58 8.51 -5.74
N GLY A 546 18.04 7.49 -5.08
CA GLY A 546 18.68 6.16 -5.03
C GLY A 546 20.12 6.15 -4.49
N THR A 547 20.61 7.24 -3.89
CA THR A 547 21.90 7.23 -3.21
C THR A 547 21.70 6.60 -1.85
N GLY A 548 22.07 5.33 -1.73
CA GLY A 548 22.10 4.53 -0.50
C GLY A 548 23.05 5.05 0.58
N ASN A 549 22.99 6.34 0.90
CA ASN A 549 23.67 7.00 2.01
C ASN A 549 22.71 7.91 2.76
N ASN A 550 21.54 7.40 3.09
CA ASN A 550 20.87 7.73 4.34
C ASN A 550 20.00 6.53 4.74
N ARG A 551 20.62 5.62 5.50
CA ARG A 551 19.94 5.09 6.69
C ARG A 551 19.12 6.22 7.27
N GLN A 552 17.96 5.89 7.81
CA GLN A 552 17.27 6.75 8.76
C GLN A 552 18.26 7.41 9.73
N MET A 553 18.68 8.61 9.35
CA MET A 553 19.10 9.69 10.20
C MET A 553 18.29 10.85 9.64
N ARG A 554 16.97 10.82 9.96
CA ARG A 554 16.23 12.07 10.16
C ARG A 554 17.07 12.85 11.18
N ASN A 555 17.94 13.69 10.67
CA ASN A 555 18.80 14.66 11.34
C ASN A 555 19.04 14.41 12.85
N THR A 556 20.01 13.57 13.22
CA THR A 556 20.54 13.47 14.60
C THR A 556 21.36 14.70 15.01
N ASN A 557 21.46 15.71 14.16
CA ASN A 557 21.98 17.03 14.51
C ASN A 557 21.03 18.11 13.98
N ILE A 558 19.87 18.27 14.63
CA ILE A 558 19.34 19.62 14.76
C ILE A 558 20.32 20.33 15.69
N PRO A 559 21.13 21.31 15.25
CA PRO A 559 21.84 22.15 16.19
C PRO A 559 20.77 22.72 17.12
N ALA A 560 20.99 22.72 18.43
CA ALA A 560 20.05 23.30 19.41
C ALA A 560 19.54 24.72 19.02
N ALA A 561 20.19 25.39 18.07
CA ALA A 561 19.76 26.61 17.42
C ALA A 561 18.49 26.52 16.53
N HIS A 562 18.10 25.36 15.98
CA HIS A 562 16.88 25.24 15.15
C HIS A 562 15.62 24.87 15.95
N PHE A 563 15.75 24.55 17.24
CA PHE A 563 14.62 24.57 18.18
C PHE A 563 14.13 26.00 18.46
N GLN A 564 14.92 27.02 18.11
CA GLN A 564 14.53 28.43 18.19
C GLN A 564 13.79 28.91 16.91
N GLU A 565 14.16 28.42 15.72
CA GLU A 565 13.52 28.87 14.45
C GLU A 565 12.18 28.18 14.13
N VAL A 566 11.87 27.03 14.73
CA VAL A 566 10.51 26.45 14.71
C VAL A 566 9.55 27.20 15.65
N GLN A 567 10.03 28.12 16.49
CA GLN A 567 9.17 29.07 17.19
C GLN A 567 8.75 30.27 16.33
N ASP A 568 9.48 30.59 15.25
CA ASP A 568 9.24 31.82 14.48
C ASP A 568 8.38 31.64 13.21
N VAL A 569 7.98 30.40 12.84
CA VAL A 569 7.18 30.14 11.62
C VAL A 569 5.73 29.68 11.89
N VAL A 570 5.32 29.51 13.16
CA VAL A 570 3.90 29.26 13.50
C VAL A 570 3.27 30.56 14.03
N ALA A 571 2.72 31.36 13.11
CA ALA A 571 2.19 32.71 13.37
C ALA A 571 1.00 32.80 14.35
N CYS A 572 0.40 31.68 14.76
CA CYS A 572 -0.67 31.62 15.74
C CYS A 572 -0.84 30.16 16.23
N ARG A 573 -0.89 29.92 17.54
CA ARG A 573 -1.23 28.62 18.14
C ARG A 573 -2.53 28.74 18.92
N VAL A 574 -3.42 27.75 18.78
CA VAL A 574 -4.63 27.62 19.60
C VAL A 574 -4.79 26.16 19.99
N MET A 575 -4.74 25.87 21.29
CA MET A 575 -4.98 24.55 21.86
C MET A 575 -6.34 24.54 22.55
N VAL A 576 -7.17 23.53 22.29
CA VAL A 576 -8.51 23.41 22.88
C VAL A 576 -8.58 22.18 23.79
N LEU A 577 -8.99 22.38 25.05
CA LEU A 577 -9.03 21.32 26.07
C LEU A 577 -10.27 21.48 26.99
N PRO A 578 -10.99 20.41 27.33
CA PRO A 578 -10.98 19.11 26.66
C PRO A 578 -11.64 19.20 25.28
N ASN A 579 -11.24 18.32 24.37
CA ASN A 579 -11.90 18.13 23.07
C ASN A 579 -12.00 16.62 22.79
N PRO A 580 -13.20 16.01 22.79
CA PRO A 580 -14.52 16.62 23.02
C PRO A 580 -14.72 17.31 24.38
N ALA A 581 -15.51 18.37 24.39
CA ALA A 581 -15.96 19.08 25.58
C ALA A 581 -17.35 18.61 26.03
N THR A 582 -17.52 18.42 27.34
CA THR A 582 -18.82 18.09 27.95
C THR A 582 -19.46 19.37 28.49
N ASP A 583 -18.88 19.96 29.54
CA ASP A 583 -19.43 21.16 30.19
C ASP A 583 -18.73 22.45 29.78
N LYS A 584 -17.43 22.37 29.47
CA LYS A 584 -16.61 23.51 29.07
C LYS A 584 -15.52 23.11 28.09
N ALA A 585 -15.11 24.06 27.26
CA ALA A 585 -13.90 24.02 26.45
C ALA A 585 -13.03 25.24 26.74
N THR A 586 -11.73 25.02 26.92
CA THR A 586 -10.73 26.05 27.19
C THR A 586 -9.81 26.16 25.98
N PHE A 587 -9.77 27.34 25.36
CA PHE A 587 -8.90 27.66 24.23
C PHE A 587 -7.71 28.47 24.72
N GLN A 588 -6.54 27.84 24.79
CA GLN A 588 -5.28 28.53 25.08
C GLN A 588 -4.70 29.00 23.75
N TYR A 589 -4.47 30.31 23.60
CA TYR A 589 -3.97 30.89 22.36
C TYR A 589 -2.67 31.67 22.55
N SER A 590 -1.85 31.70 21.51
CA SER A 590 -0.69 32.58 21.35
C SER A 590 -0.67 33.11 19.91
N ILE A 591 -0.65 34.42 19.73
CA ILE A 591 -0.67 35.13 18.43
C ILE A 591 0.49 36.13 18.35
N ASN A 592 1.05 36.30 17.16
CA ASN A 592 2.23 37.15 16.96
C ASN A 592 1.94 38.67 16.96
N SER A 593 0.70 39.08 16.65
CA SER A 593 0.34 40.50 16.46
C SER A 593 -1.11 40.79 16.86
N LEU A 594 -1.32 41.93 17.52
CA LEU A 594 -2.63 42.54 17.79
C LEU A 594 -3.03 43.60 16.75
N LYS A 595 -2.16 43.82 15.74
CA LYS A 595 -2.45 44.69 14.60
C LYS A 595 -3.63 44.06 13.85
N ASP A 596 -4.62 44.88 13.51
CA ASP A 596 -5.90 44.47 12.90
C ASP A 596 -6.94 43.82 13.84
N LYS A 597 -6.79 44.04 15.16
CA LYS A 597 -7.82 43.77 16.19
C LYS A 597 -8.38 42.33 16.10
N PRO A 598 -7.54 41.31 16.33
CA PRO A 598 -7.94 39.92 16.13
C PRO A 598 -9.16 39.53 16.97
N GLU A 599 -10.01 38.68 16.41
CA GLU A 599 -11.24 38.17 17.00
C GLU A 599 -11.22 36.64 16.96
N PHE A 600 -11.51 36.02 18.10
CA PHE A 600 -11.81 34.60 18.22
C PHE A 600 -13.31 34.40 17.98
N GLU A 601 -13.69 33.43 17.15
CA GLU A 601 -15.07 33.06 16.91
C GLU A 601 -15.28 31.54 16.98
N ILE A 602 -16.47 31.13 17.41
CA ILE A 602 -16.96 29.74 17.34
C ILE A 602 -18.23 29.73 16.48
N ARG A 603 -18.32 28.80 15.55
CA ARG A 603 -19.46 28.56 14.67
C ARG A 603 -19.92 27.11 14.73
N ASP A 604 -21.21 26.87 14.53
CA ASP A 604 -21.73 25.51 14.33
C ASP A 604 -21.51 25.01 12.89
N MET A 605 -21.94 23.78 12.62
CA MET A 605 -21.82 23.12 11.29
C MET A 605 -22.56 23.87 10.16
N THR A 606 -23.52 24.72 10.48
CA THR A 606 -24.27 25.52 9.50
C THR A 606 -23.62 26.88 9.24
N GLY A 607 -22.52 27.19 9.93
CA GLY A 607 -21.83 28.47 9.86
C GLY A 607 -22.42 29.55 10.78
N ARG A 608 -23.44 29.22 11.59
CA ARG A 608 -24.05 30.14 12.55
C ARG A 608 -23.07 30.44 13.68
N GLU A 609 -22.93 31.71 14.01
CA GLU A 609 -22.06 32.19 15.09
C GLU A 609 -22.63 31.82 16.46
N ILE A 610 -21.79 31.22 17.30
CA ILE A 610 -22.10 30.77 18.65
C ILE A 610 -21.42 31.66 19.70
N MET A 611 -20.18 32.05 19.43
CA MET A 611 -19.40 32.92 20.30
C MET A 611 -18.47 33.77 19.45
N LYS A 612 -18.24 35.01 19.90
CA LYS A 612 -17.23 35.89 19.33
C LYS A 612 -16.60 36.76 20.42
N VAL A 613 -15.28 36.75 20.50
CA VAL A 613 -14.49 37.42 21.54
C VAL A 613 -13.34 38.17 20.89
N ARG A 614 -13.16 39.43 21.26
CA ARG A 614 -12.00 40.20 20.79
C ARG A 614 -10.76 39.84 21.59
N ILE A 615 -9.66 39.59 20.90
CA ILE A 615 -8.37 39.29 21.51
C ILE A 615 -7.64 40.60 21.78
N THR A 616 -7.27 40.82 23.05
CA THR A 616 -6.59 42.03 23.53
C THR A 616 -5.14 41.79 23.95
N GLU A 617 -4.76 40.53 24.13
CA GLU A 617 -3.44 40.11 24.56
C GLU A 617 -2.85 39.14 23.53
N LYS A 618 -1.53 39.07 23.44
CA LYS A 618 -0.87 38.16 22.49
C LYS A 618 -1.00 36.71 22.92
N GLU A 619 -1.16 36.46 24.21
CA GLU A 619 -1.36 35.13 24.77
C GLU A 619 -2.53 35.21 25.74
N GLY A 620 -3.29 34.14 25.84
CA GLY A 620 -4.40 34.13 26.78
C GLY A 620 -5.23 32.87 26.69
N VAL A 621 -6.29 32.88 27.47
CA VAL A 621 -7.22 31.76 27.60
C VAL A 621 -8.63 32.27 27.35
N ILE A 622 -9.36 31.57 26.49
CA ILE A 622 -10.80 31.81 26.27
C ILE A 622 -11.53 30.57 26.79
N GLU A 623 -12.44 30.78 27.73
CA GLU A 623 -13.30 29.71 28.23
C GLU A 623 -14.67 29.78 27.57
N TRP A 624 -15.12 28.66 27.02
CA TRP A 624 -16.45 28.50 26.47
C TRP A 624 -17.24 27.46 27.26
N GLN A 625 -18.35 27.88 27.85
CA GLN A 625 -19.30 26.99 28.53
C GLN A 625 -20.15 26.27 27.47
N THR A 626 -19.96 24.95 27.31
CA THR A 626 -20.63 24.14 26.28
C THR A 626 -21.99 23.59 26.73
N VAL A 627 -22.35 23.80 28.01
CA VAL A 627 -23.65 23.39 28.59
C VAL A 627 -24.84 23.95 27.80
N VAL A 628 -24.72 25.12 27.18
CA VAL A 628 -25.82 25.80 26.49
C VAL A 628 -26.00 25.39 25.03
N VAL A 629 -25.13 24.53 24.48
CA VAL A 629 -25.20 24.09 23.08
C VAL A 629 -25.50 22.60 22.95
N LYS A 630 -25.90 22.13 21.76
CA LYS A 630 -26.20 20.72 21.52
C LYS A 630 -24.90 19.92 21.31
N SER A 631 -24.95 18.62 21.57
CA SER A 631 -23.88 17.72 21.12
C SER A 631 -23.71 17.86 19.61
N GLY A 632 -22.46 17.92 19.14
CA GLY A 632 -22.15 18.19 17.74
C GLY A 632 -20.75 18.75 17.54
N MET A 633 -20.34 18.90 16.28
CA MET A 633 -19.08 19.55 15.92
C MET A 633 -19.24 21.07 15.79
N TYR A 634 -18.24 21.79 16.25
CA TYR A 634 -18.12 23.23 16.20
C TYR A 634 -16.76 23.59 15.61
N TYR A 635 -16.68 24.72 14.92
CA TYR A 635 -15.45 25.25 14.38
C TYR A 635 -15.07 26.51 15.13
N PHE A 636 -13.81 26.62 15.54
CA PHE A 636 -13.27 27.86 16.07
C PHE A 636 -12.30 28.48 15.07
N SER A 637 -12.17 29.80 15.08
CA SER A 637 -11.11 30.50 14.35
C SER A 637 -10.69 31.78 15.03
N ILE A 638 -9.44 32.19 14.80
CA ILE A 638 -8.95 33.54 15.11
C ILE A 638 -8.77 34.27 13.79
N LYS A 639 -9.38 35.45 13.65
CA LYS A 639 -9.32 36.29 12.44
C LYS A 639 -8.78 37.66 12.77
N ALA A 640 -7.89 38.20 11.95
CA ALA A 640 -7.43 39.59 11.98
C ALA A 640 -7.85 40.27 10.67
N GLY A 641 -8.87 41.13 10.74
CA GLY A 641 -9.54 41.65 9.55
C GLY A 641 -10.13 40.53 8.68
N SER A 642 -9.74 40.46 7.40
CA SER A 642 -10.15 39.40 6.47
C SER A 642 -9.26 38.14 6.54
N LYS A 643 -8.16 38.17 7.29
CA LYS A 643 -7.19 37.08 7.35
C LYS A 643 -7.47 36.15 8.53
N THR A 644 -7.63 34.87 8.26
CA THR A 644 -7.69 33.83 9.30
C THR A 644 -6.27 33.53 9.79
N LEU A 645 -6.02 33.73 11.09
CA LEU A 645 -4.75 33.46 11.76
C LEU A 645 -4.65 32.02 12.27
N ALA A 646 -5.75 31.46 12.78
CA ALA A 646 -5.85 30.06 13.16
C ALA A 646 -7.29 29.57 12.99
N ARG A 647 -7.45 28.26 12.83
CA ARG A 647 -8.76 27.59 12.84
C ARG A 647 -8.61 26.19 13.42
N GLY A 648 -9.69 25.67 13.97
CA GLY A 648 -9.73 24.27 14.40
C GLY A 648 -11.16 23.83 14.66
N LYS A 649 -11.29 22.60 15.14
CA LYS A 649 -12.58 21.96 15.43
C LYS A 649 -12.65 21.58 16.90
N LEU A 650 -13.85 21.62 17.44
CA LEU A 650 -14.19 21.18 18.78
C LEU A 650 -15.46 20.34 18.71
N THR A 651 -15.43 19.16 19.29
CA THR A 651 -16.64 18.33 19.45
C THR A 651 -17.25 18.60 20.81
N VAL A 652 -18.56 18.82 20.91
CA VAL A 652 -19.28 18.84 22.18
C VAL A 652 -20.03 17.52 22.33
N ARG A 653 -19.86 16.84 23.47
CA ARG A 653 -20.53 15.57 23.79
C ARG A 653 -21.13 15.63 25.19
N LYS A 654 -22.46 15.74 25.24
CA LYS A 654 -23.27 15.59 26.45
C LYS A 654 -23.62 14.14 26.72
#